data_AF-A0A812RY87-F1
#
_entry.id   AF-A0A812RY87-F1
#
_cell.length_a   1.000
_cell.length_b   1.000
_cell.length_c   1.000
_cell.angle_alpha   90.00
_cell.angle_beta   90.00
_cell.angle_gamma   90.00
#
_symmetry.space_group_name_H-M   'P 1'
#
loop_
_entity.id
_entity.type
_entity.pdbx_description
1 polymer ?
#
loop_
_entity_poly.entity_id
_entity_poly.type
_entity_poly.pdbx_seq_one_letter_code
_entity_poly.pdbx_strand_id
1 'polypeptide(L)'
;MNKAPLGITDVILRDAHQSLLATRMRIDDMLPIAAKLDAVGFWSLESWGGATFDACIRYLGEDPWERIRLLKQAMPNTPQQMLLRGQNILGYRHYADDVVTKFVERAAKNGVDVFRIFDAMNDPRNLRKAIEATLAVNKHAQGTISYTVSPVHTVDLWVDLAKQIEDLGAHSLCIKDMAGLLRPMVAYDLVSRLKAELDIPVHMQCHATTGMSTATYLKAVEAGIDNVDTAISSMSMTYGHTATESMVAILQDTERDSGLDITLLEEISAYFRNVRKKYAKFEGSLRGVDSRILVAQVPGGMLTNLENQLREQQATDRLDEVLTEIPKVRKELGYIALVTPTSQIVGSQSVINVLMGERYKNITAETAGVLKGEYGATPAPLDADLQNRVLDGAAPITCRPADLLSPELETLTLELQKHAANEGFVMAQDSIDDVLTYALFPQVGLKFLKNRGNADAFEPAPGTEKTVVTSAPAQAQIAQAGPAVYNVRVNNKAFTVEVSASGDVATVAASGPVAPQADASAAAQAVPAALAGTVVKVLVQAGQTVSRGQPLVVLEAMKMETDISAPADGVIGEVLVELLTQLWHASGIYQISPGQLVMIGICLLLLYLAIAKKFEPLLLVTIGFGGLLSNIPGVDIATGDGLLHLVYLVGIETGVFPLIIFMGVGAMTDFGPLLANPKTLFLGAAAQFGIFATLLGALGLTSLGIMDFSLREAAAIGIIGGADGPTAIYVAGALAPHLLGAIAVAAYSYMALVPIIQPPIMRALTTQAEREIEMTQLREVSQLEKIVFPLLLLLLVALLLPSAAPLLGMFAFGNLMKECGVVDRLSETTQNALINVVTIFLGLAVGSKLQADVFLTASTLGILLLGMVAFGVGTASGVLMAKLMNRLSSTPINPLIGAAGVSAVPMASRVVNKVGLEANPQNFLLMHAMGPNVAGVIGSAVAAGIMILFASAP
;
A
#
# COMPACT_ATOMS: atom_id res chain seq x y z
N MET A 1 45.33 -1.60 -27.77
CA MET A 1 44.45 -1.81 -26.61
C MET A 1 45.17 -1.31 -25.35
N ASN A 2 44.46 -0.62 -24.46
CA ASN A 2 45.02 -0.04 -23.24
C ASN A 2 45.52 -1.17 -22.30
N LYS A 3 46.77 -1.05 -21.82
CA LYS A 3 47.41 -1.98 -20.87
C LYS A 3 47.54 -1.42 -19.46
N ALA A 4 46.98 -0.23 -19.19
CA ALA A 4 46.95 0.33 -17.85
C ALA A 4 46.06 -0.52 -16.93
N PRO A 5 46.40 -0.60 -15.62
CA PRO A 5 45.51 -1.15 -14.60
C PRO A 5 44.08 -0.62 -14.75
N LEU A 6 43.07 -1.46 -14.57
CA LEU A 6 41.68 -1.01 -14.59
C LEU A 6 41.41 -0.10 -13.40
N GLY A 7 40.98 1.14 -13.66
CA GLY A 7 40.56 2.04 -12.61
C GLY A 7 39.16 1.67 -12.09
N ILE A 8 38.98 1.71 -10.78
CA ILE A 8 37.70 1.40 -10.13
C ILE A 8 37.17 2.65 -9.43
N THR A 9 35.93 3.01 -9.74
CA THR A 9 35.13 3.94 -8.92
C THR A 9 34.19 3.14 -8.05
N ASP A 10 34.34 3.22 -6.72
CA ASP A 10 33.39 2.57 -5.83
C ASP A 10 32.23 3.53 -5.48
N VAL A 11 31.01 3.03 -5.52
CA VAL A 11 29.77 3.81 -5.33
C VAL A 11 29.07 3.54 -3.99
N ILE A 12 29.76 2.90 -3.04
CA ILE A 12 29.24 2.51 -1.72
C ILE A 12 28.59 3.68 -0.97
N LEU A 13 29.16 4.88 -1.07
CA LEU A 13 28.71 6.07 -0.35
C LEU A 13 27.58 6.85 -1.06
N ARG A 14 27.18 6.45 -2.28
CA ARG A 14 26.14 7.13 -3.07
C ARG A 14 25.19 6.14 -3.74
N ASP A 15 25.54 5.61 -4.91
CA ASP A 15 24.60 4.84 -5.75
C ASP A 15 24.18 3.50 -5.14
N ALA A 16 25.07 2.86 -4.37
CA ALA A 16 24.82 1.58 -3.74
C ALA A 16 23.63 1.66 -2.77
N HIS A 17 23.70 2.54 -1.77
CA HIS A 17 22.61 2.72 -0.80
C HIS A 17 21.42 3.48 -1.38
N GLN A 18 21.61 4.33 -2.40
CA GLN A 18 20.51 4.89 -3.17
C GLN A 18 19.64 3.80 -3.80
N SER A 19 20.28 2.75 -4.33
CA SER A 19 19.60 1.63 -5.00
C SER A 19 19.05 0.60 -4.02
N LEU A 20 19.81 0.28 -2.96
CA LEU A 20 19.47 -0.81 -2.04
C LEU A 20 18.62 -0.37 -0.84
N LEU A 21 18.85 0.84 -0.32
CA LEU A 21 18.38 1.29 1.01
C LEU A 21 17.65 2.64 0.94
N ALA A 22 17.04 2.96 -0.20
CA ALA A 22 16.31 4.22 -0.42
C ALA A 22 17.09 5.49 -0.03
N THR A 23 18.41 5.47 -0.23
CA THR A 23 19.32 6.60 0.06
C THR A 23 19.40 6.97 1.55
N ARG A 24 19.14 6.02 2.46
CA ARG A 24 19.05 6.30 3.90
C ARG A 24 20.36 6.20 4.67
N MET A 25 21.47 5.81 4.04
CA MET A 25 22.74 5.70 4.76
C MET A 25 23.19 7.06 5.31
N ARG A 26 23.53 7.09 6.59
CA ARG A 26 23.85 8.31 7.36
C ARG A 26 25.35 8.52 7.46
N ILE A 27 25.76 9.76 7.63
CA ILE A 27 27.19 10.11 7.76
C ILE A 27 27.88 9.38 8.93
N ASP A 28 27.15 9.13 10.02
CA ASP A 28 27.64 8.40 11.21
C ASP A 28 28.07 6.96 10.91
N ASP A 29 27.49 6.34 9.88
CA ASP A 29 27.87 5.01 9.42
C ASP A 29 28.94 5.05 8.31
N MET A 30 29.16 6.22 7.68
CA MET A 30 30.17 6.40 6.63
C MET A 30 31.55 6.74 7.21
N LEU A 31 31.62 7.65 8.18
CA LEU A 31 32.87 8.16 8.71
C LEU A 31 33.77 7.11 9.39
N PRO A 32 33.26 6.13 10.17
CA PRO A 32 34.13 5.18 10.86
C PRO A 32 34.98 4.31 9.94
N ILE A 33 34.55 4.11 8.69
CA ILE A 33 35.25 3.29 7.70
C ILE A 33 36.00 4.11 6.63
N ALA A 34 35.84 5.44 6.65
CA ALA A 34 36.39 6.35 5.64
C ALA A 34 37.92 6.21 5.45
N ALA A 35 38.69 6.09 6.53
CA ALA A 35 40.14 5.93 6.43
C ALA A 35 40.57 4.63 5.70
N LYS A 36 39.79 3.55 5.83
CA LYS A 36 40.06 2.31 5.08
C LYS A 36 39.68 2.45 3.62
N LEU A 37 38.53 3.07 3.33
CA LEU A 37 38.11 3.39 1.97
C LEU A 37 39.16 4.25 1.24
N ASP A 38 39.73 5.23 1.93
CA ASP A 38 40.77 6.11 1.38
C ASP A 38 42.10 5.39 1.10
N ALA A 39 42.40 4.33 1.85
CA ALA A 39 43.63 3.56 1.71
C ALA A 39 43.60 2.53 0.57
N VAL A 40 42.41 2.24 -0.01
CA VAL A 40 42.27 1.21 -1.06
C VAL A 40 43.01 1.60 -2.35
N GLY A 41 42.97 2.88 -2.73
CA GLY A 41 43.50 3.35 -4.02
C GLY A 41 42.47 3.36 -5.16
N PHE A 42 41.19 3.60 -4.85
CA PHE A 42 40.17 3.81 -5.88
C PHE A 42 40.52 4.99 -6.79
N TRP A 43 40.09 4.94 -8.06
CA TRP A 43 40.21 6.09 -8.96
C TRP A 43 39.36 7.26 -8.47
N SER A 44 38.15 6.97 -7.99
CA SER A 44 37.32 7.90 -7.23
C SER A 44 36.36 7.14 -6.32
N LEU A 45 35.80 7.83 -5.33
CA LEU A 45 34.65 7.37 -4.56
C LEU A 45 33.46 8.24 -4.90
N GLU A 46 32.39 7.64 -5.41
CA GLU A 46 31.16 8.38 -5.62
C GLU A 46 30.40 8.51 -4.30
N SER A 47 30.38 9.73 -3.77
CA SER A 47 29.95 10.01 -2.39
C SER A 47 28.89 11.12 -2.29
N TRP A 48 28.51 11.73 -3.42
CA TRP A 48 27.61 12.88 -3.40
C TRP A 48 26.77 13.04 -4.68
N GLY A 49 25.79 13.95 -4.63
CA GLY A 49 24.85 14.16 -5.74
C GLY A 49 23.81 13.05 -5.86
N GLY A 50 23.13 12.97 -7.00
CA GLY A 50 21.95 12.11 -7.16
C GLY A 50 20.88 12.44 -6.10
N ALA A 51 20.29 11.41 -5.49
CA ALA A 51 19.24 11.58 -4.48
C ALA A 51 19.77 11.89 -3.07
N THR A 52 21.10 11.82 -2.84
CA THR A 52 21.66 11.98 -1.49
C THR A 52 21.39 13.36 -0.91
N PHE A 53 21.42 14.41 -1.74
CA PHE A 53 21.18 15.77 -1.31
C PHE A 53 19.75 15.98 -0.79
N ASP A 54 18.73 15.53 -1.53
CA ASP A 54 17.33 15.57 -1.09
C ASP A 54 17.12 14.68 0.15
N ALA A 55 17.71 13.48 0.17
CA ALA A 55 17.56 12.57 1.31
C ALA A 55 18.12 13.15 2.62
N CYS A 56 19.28 13.82 2.57
CA CYS A 56 19.88 14.53 3.69
C CYS A 56 18.88 15.52 4.33
N ILE A 57 18.31 16.42 3.52
CA ILE A 57 17.47 17.51 4.00
C ILE A 57 16.02 17.09 4.27
N ARG A 58 15.53 16.04 3.59
CA ARG A 58 14.14 15.59 3.71
C ARG A 58 13.94 14.61 4.86
N TYR A 59 14.87 13.67 5.01
CA TYR A 59 14.67 12.49 5.85
C TYR A 59 15.70 12.37 6.97
N LEU A 60 16.96 12.71 6.70
CA LEU A 60 18.04 12.42 7.64
C LEU A 60 18.29 13.56 8.63
N GLY A 61 17.96 14.80 8.27
CA GLY A 61 18.29 15.97 9.08
C GLY A 61 19.78 16.31 9.04
N GLU A 62 20.48 15.88 7.99
CA GLU A 62 21.90 16.11 7.80
C GLU A 62 22.11 17.24 6.78
N ASP A 63 23.08 18.11 7.00
CA ASP A 63 23.45 19.10 6.00
C ASP A 63 24.29 18.42 4.90
N PRO A 64 23.83 18.37 3.64
CA PRO A 64 24.56 17.70 2.58
C PRO A 64 25.91 18.38 2.30
N TRP A 65 26.06 19.69 2.51
CA TRP A 65 27.31 20.41 2.33
C TRP A 65 28.32 20.11 3.44
N GLU A 66 27.83 19.90 4.67
CA GLU A 66 28.66 19.39 5.76
C GLU A 66 29.09 17.95 5.49
N ARG A 67 28.18 17.09 5.02
CA ARG A 67 28.47 15.69 4.71
C ARG A 67 29.67 15.55 3.77
N ILE A 68 29.69 16.29 2.65
CA ILE A 68 30.82 16.20 1.70
C ILE A 68 32.12 16.76 2.28
N ARG A 69 32.06 17.82 3.11
CA ARG A 69 33.24 18.35 3.80
C ARG A 69 33.85 17.32 4.76
N LEU A 70 33.01 16.66 5.54
CA LEU A 70 33.43 15.60 6.48
C LEU A 70 34.04 14.41 5.73
N LEU A 71 33.43 13.97 4.63
CA LEU A 71 33.97 12.89 3.81
C LEU A 71 35.30 13.28 3.16
N LYS A 72 35.42 14.49 2.60
CA LYS A 72 36.68 14.96 2.01
C LYS A 72 37.79 15.11 3.05
N GLN A 73 37.45 15.54 4.26
CA GLN A 73 38.40 15.61 5.37
C GLN A 73 38.87 14.22 5.81
N ALA A 74 37.96 13.24 5.85
CA ALA A 74 38.26 11.87 6.26
C ALA A 74 38.95 11.03 5.15
N MET A 75 38.79 11.41 3.88
CA MET A 75 39.35 10.73 2.71
C MET A 75 40.10 11.72 1.81
N PRO A 76 41.26 12.25 2.24
CA PRO A 76 41.99 13.28 1.52
C PRO A 76 42.66 12.76 0.23
N ASN A 77 42.99 11.47 0.15
CA ASN A 77 43.77 10.90 -0.96
C ASN A 77 42.88 10.48 -2.14
N THR A 78 41.64 10.09 -1.87
CA THR A 78 40.70 9.59 -2.88
C THR A 78 39.83 10.74 -3.43
N PRO A 79 39.80 10.96 -4.77
CA PRO A 79 38.92 11.94 -5.38
C PRO A 79 37.45 11.67 -5.06
N GLN A 80 36.73 12.70 -4.60
CA GLN A 80 35.30 12.58 -4.31
C GLN A 80 34.50 12.89 -5.58
N GLN A 81 33.69 11.93 -6.02
CA GLN A 81 32.86 12.05 -7.21
C GLN A 81 31.40 12.33 -6.85
N MET A 82 30.75 13.17 -7.66
CA MET A 82 29.31 13.38 -7.60
C MET A 82 28.60 13.08 -8.92
N LEU A 83 27.33 12.70 -8.83
CA LEU A 83 26.41 12.67 -9.97
C LEU A 83 25.66 14.00 -10.07
N LEU A 84 25.83 14.71 -11.20
CA LEU A 84 25.23 16.00 -11.50
C LEU A 84 24.39 15.93 -12.78
N ARG A 85 23.15 16.39 -12.74
CA ARG A 85 22.28 16.42 -13.93
C ARG A 85 22.40 17.76 -14.64
N GLY A 86 23.40 17.92 -15.52
CA GLY A 86 23.63 19.10 -16.38
C GLY A 86 22.99 20.40 -15.88
N GLN A 87 21.99 20.87 -16.63
CA GLN A 87 21.27 22.12 -16.37
C GLN A 87 20.21 22.02 -15.24
N ASN A 88 19.86 20.82 -14.78
CA ASN A 88 18.91 20.61 -13.68
C ASN A 88 19.60 20.48 -12.31
N ILE A 89 20.92 20.38 -12.27
CA ILE A 89 21.72 20.21 -11.06
C ILE A 89 21.26 18.95 -10.30
N LEU A 90 20.52 19.12 -9.20
CA LEU A 90 19.90 18.08 -8.39
C LEU A 90 18.37 18.24 -8.28
N GLY A 91 17.81 19.30 -8.88
CA GLY A 91 16.38 19.63 -8.86
C GLY A 91 15.59 19.05 -10.04
N TYR A 92 14.37 19.52 -10.28
CA TYR A 92 13.46 18.92 -11.27
C TYR A 92 13.17 19.80 -12.50
N ARG A 93 13.61 21.06 -12.49
CA ARG A 93 13.53 21.99 -13.62
C ARG A 93 14.91 22.37 -14.13
N HIS A 94 15.00 23.05 -15.27
CA HIS A 94 16.24 23.74 -15.64
C HIS A 94 16.44 24.99 -14.78
N TYR A 95 17.69 25.24 -14.42
CA TYR A 95 18.12 26.41 -13.66
C TYR A 95 18.87 27.37 -14.58
N ALA A 96 18.85 28.66 -14.27
CA ALA A 96 19.65 29.62 -15.00
C ALA A 96 21.16 29.34 -14.81
N ASP A 97 21.96 29.77 -15.79
CA ASP A 97 23.38 29.44 -15.86
C ASP A 97 24.20 29.97 -14.66
N ASP A 98 23.77 31.06 -14.03
CA ASP A 98 24.39 31.61 -12.82
C ASP A 98 24.24 30.67 -11.61
N VAL A 99 23.07 30.04 -11.45
CA VAL A 99 22.82 29.03 -10.42
C VAL A 99 23.64 27.76 -10.67
N VAL A 100 23.69 27.28 -11.91
CA VAL A 100 24.51 26.10 -12.28
C VAL A 100 25.98 26.36 -11.99
N THR A 101 26.50 27.51 -12.43
CA THR A 101 27.89 27.90 -12.19
C THR A 101 28.18 27.98 -10.70
N LYS A 102 27.30 28.63 -9.94
CA LYS A 102 27.50 28.80 -8.50
C LYS A 102 27.43 27.48 -7.74
N PHE A 103 26.53 26.58 -8.14
CA PHE A 103 26.43 25.26 -7.53
C PHE A 103 27.73 24.46 -7.73
N VAL A 104 28.27 24.43 -8.95
CA VAL A 104 29.53 23.72 -9.24
C VAL A 104 30.70 24.33 -8.45
N GLU A 105 30.79 25.67 -8.38
CA GLU A 105 31.79 26.37 -7.56
C GLU A 105 31.71 25.94 -6.09
N ARG A 106 30.50 25.92 -5.52
CA ARG A 106 30.29 25.56 -4.12
C ARG A 106 30.53 24.08 -3.86
N ALA A 107 30.14 23.19 -4.77
CA ALA A 107 30.42 21.77 -4.66
C ALA A 107 31.94 21.50 -4.68
N ALA A 108 32.67 22.14 -5.61
CA ALA A 108 34.13 22.02 -5.71
C ALA A 108 34.84 22.54 -4.45
N LYS A 109 34.41 23.70 -3.92
CA LYS A 109 34.94 24.28 -2.68
C LYS A 109 34.70 23.39 -1.46
N ASN A 110 33.55 22.71 -1.41
CA ASN A 110 33.18 21.84 -0.28
C ASN A 110 33.79 20.43 -0.35
N GLY A 111 34.44 20.05 -1.45
CA GLY A 111 35.26 18.84 -1.51
C GLY A 111 35.00 17.92 -2.69
N VAL A 112 34.11 18.27 -3.64
CA VAL A 112 33.91 17.47 -4.86
C VAL A 112 35.08 17.69 -5.83
N ASP A 113 35.63 16.59 -6.35
CA ASP A 113 36.74 16.58 -7.29
C ASP A 113 36.33 16.18 -8.70
N VAL A 114 35.37 15.26 -8.82
CA VAL A 114 34.89 14.71 -10.09
C VAL A 114 33.40 14.96 -10.24
N PHE A 115 33.01 15.60 -11.33
CA PHE A 115 31.61 15.87 -11.66
C PHE A 115 31.19 14.98 -12.81
N ARG A 116 30.37 13.97 -12.53
CA ARG A 116 29.73 13.15 -13.57
C ARG A 116 28.46 13.86 -14.05
N ILE A 117 28.55 14.48 -15.22
CA ILE A 117 27.55 15.39 -15.77
C ILE A 117 26.76 14.67 -16.86
N PHE A 118 25.48 14.41 -16.59
CA PHE A 118 24.56 13.75 -17.52
C PHE A 118 23.31 14.58 -17.80
N ASP A 119 22.63 14.28 -18.90
CA ASP A 119 21.34 14.83 -19.26
C ASP A 119 20.34 13.69 -19.53
N ALA A 120 19.08 13.89 -19.14
CA ALA A 120 18.05 12.86 -19.25
C ALA A 120 17.53 12.66 -20.69
N MET A 121 17.70 13.69 -21.54
CA MET A 121 17.34 13.67 -22.96
C MET A 121 18.53 13.26 -23.84
N ASN A 122 19.75 13.19 -23.27
CA ASN A 122 21.02 13.11 -23.98
C ASN A 122 21.26 14.30 -24.92
N ASP A 123 20.82 15.50 -24.53
CA ASP A 123 21.10 16.75 -25.27
C ASP A 123 22.42 17.38 -24.77
N PRO A 124 23.51 17.39 -25.57
CA PRO A 124 24.81 17.96 -25.16
C PRO A 124 24.74 19.44 -24.77
N ARG A 125 23.77 20.17 -25.31
CA ARG A 125 23.59 21.60 -24.99
C ARG A 125 23.29 21.81 -23.51
N ASN A 126 22.57 20.86 -22.88
CA ASN A 126 22.26 20.89 -21.45
C ASN A 126 23.47 20.52 -20.56
N LEU A 127 24.54 19.96 -21.12
CA LEU A 127 25.78 19.65 -20.40
C LEU A 127 26.75 20.83 -20.38
N ARG A 128 26.69 21.69 -21.41
CA ARG A 128 27.66 22.76 -21.70
C ARG A 128 28.01 23.58 -20.46
N LYS A 129 27.01 24.22 -19.82
CA LYS A 129 27.28 25.15 -18.71
C LYS A 129 27.91 24.44 -17.50
N ALA A 130 27.47 23.22 -17.18
CA ALA A 130 28.02 22.45 -16.07
C ALA A 130 29.47 22.01 -16.35
N ILE A 131 29.79 21.62 -17.59
CA ILE A 131 31.16 21.29 -18.00
C ILE A 131 32.04 22.55 -17.90
N GLU A 132 31.64 23.66 -18.53
CA GLU A 132 32.35 24.93 -18.46
C GLU A 132 32.64 25.38 -17.01
N ALA A 133 31.62 25.32 -16.15
CA ALA A 133 31.77 25.68 -14.74
C ALA A 133 32.74 24.76 -13.99
N THR A 134 32.75 23.47 -14.32
CA THR A 134 33.65 22.48 -13.72
C THR A 134 35.10 22.72 -14.14
N LEU A 135 35.33 23.03 -15.43
CA LEU A 135 36.64 23.41 -15.95
C LEU A 135 37.14 24.70 -15.29
N ALA A 136 36.27 25.70 -15.13
CA ALA A 136 36.61 26.98 -14.52
C ALA A 136 37.10 26.87 -13.07
N VAL A 137 36.68 25.83 -12.35
CA VAL A 137 37.12 25.55 -10.97
C VAL A 137 38.23 24.50 -10.89
N ASN A 138 38.84 24.16 -12.03
CA ASN A 138 39.95 23.19 -12.17
C ASN A 138 39.62 21.81 -11.57
N LYS A 139 38.40 21.32 -11.82
CA LYS A 139 37.94 19.98 -11.39
C LYS A 139 37.67 19.08 -12.60
N HIS A 140 37.51 17.78 -12.35
CA HIS A 140 37.35 16.79 -13.42
C HIS A 140 35.90 16.74 -13.93
N ALA A 141 35.64 17.37 -15.07
CA ALA A 141 34.40 17.20 -15.82
C ALA A 141 34.33 15.81 -16.51
N GLN A 142 33.43 14.95 -16.07
CA GLN A 142 33.12 13.67 -16.72
C GLN A 142 31.77 13.78 -17.45
N GLY A 143 31.81 14.00 -18.76
CA GLY A 143 30.59 14.05 -19.58
C GLY A 143 29.99 12.67 -19.76
N THR A 144 28.66 12.57 -19.77
CA THR A 144 27.98 11.27 -19.59
C THR A 144 26.87 11.04 -20.60
N ILE A 145 26.83 9.83 -21.15
CA ILE A 145 25.76 9.31 -22.00
C ILE A 145 24.82 8.48 -21.14
N SER A 146 23.53 8.81 -21.13
CA SER A 146 22.48 7.96 -20.52
C SER A 146 22.13 6.83 -21.50
N TYR A 147 22.71 5.65 -21.29
CA TYR A 147 22.56 4.52 -22.22
C TYR A 147 21.14 3.96 -22.19
N THR A 148 20.61 3.65 -23.38
CA THR A 148 19.30 3.01 -23.52
C THR A 148 19.20 2.24 -24.83
N VAL A 149 18.18 1.40 -24.98
CA VAL A 149 17.96 0.61 -26.19
C VAL A 149 16.70 1.11 -26.91
N SER A 150 16.80 1.36 -28.21
CA SER A 150 15.65 1.67 -29.06
C SER A 150 16.05 1.58 -30.54
N PRO A 151 15.09 1.63 -31.49
CA PRO A 151 15.41 1.65 -32.92
C PRO A 151 16.33 2.79 -33.39
N VAL A 152 16.42 3.90 -32.66
CA VAL A 152 17.25 5.05 -33.04
C VAL A 152 18.63 5.07 -32.39
N HIS A 153 18.83 4.32 -31.31
CA HIS A 153 20.06 4.34 -30.52
C HIS A 153 21.05 3.31 -31.07
N THR A 154 21.84 3.73 -32.06
CA THR A 154 22.90 2.91 -32.71
C THR A 154 24.27 3.21 -32.11
N VAL A 155 25.26 2.35 -32.40
CA VAL A 155 26.66 2.60 -31.99
C VAL A 155 27.17 3.92 -32.59
N ASP A 156 26.84 4.23 -33.83
CA ASP A 156 27.26 5.48 -34.47
C ASP A 156 26.66 6.71 -33.78
N LEU A 157 25.37 6.67 -33.41
CA LEU A 157 24.75 7.74 -32.64
C LEU A 157 25.47 7.97 -31.30
N TRP A 158 25.83 6.88 -30.60
CA TRP A 158 26.55 6.98 -29.33
C TRP A 158 27.96 7.56 -29.49
N VAL A 159 28.66 7.20 -30.56
CA VAL A 159 29.98 7.76 -30.89
C VAL A 159 29.86 9.24 -31.23
N ASP A 160 28.90 9.65 -32.05
CA ASP A 160 28.68 11.06 -32.41
C ASP A 160 28.35 11.91 -31.18
N LEU A 161 27.52 11.38 -30.28
CA LEU A 161 27.21 12.04 -29.01
C LEU A 161 28.45 12.17 -28.13
N ALA A 162 29.29 11.13 -28.07
CA ALA A 162 30.52 11.15 -27.30
C ALA A 162 31.53 12.19 -27.81
N LYS A 163 31.66 12.33 -29.12
CA LYS A 163 32.53 13.36 -29.75
C LYS A 163 32.05 14.77 -29.43
N GLN A 164 30.74 15.00 -29.49
CA GLN A 164 30.16 16.29 -29.05
C GLN A 164 30.45 16.59 -27.57
N ILE A 165 30.47 15.57 -26.70
CA ILE A 165 30.82 15.73 -25.29
C ILE A 165 32.31 16.04 -25.11
N GLU A 166 33.18 15.38 -25.88
CA GLU A 166 34.63 15.67 -25.91
C GLU A 166 34.91 17.09 -26.40
N ASP A 167 34.23 17.55 -27.45
CA ASP A 167 34.33 18.91 -28.00
C ASP A 167 33.94 20.00 -26.98
N LEU A 168 33.10 19.67 -25.99
CA LEU A 168 32.78 20.58 -24.87
C LEU A 168 33.92 20.71 -23.85
N GLY A 169 34.98 19.92 -23.99
CA GLY A 169 36.15 19.92 -23.09
C GLY A 169 36.02 18.96 -21.90
N ALA A 170 35.18 17.92 -21.98
CA ALA A 170 35.12 16.91 -20.92
C ALA A 170 36.48 16.18 -20.79
N HIS A 171 36.91 15.91 -19.57
CA HIS A 171 38.17 15.19 -19.31
C HIS A 171 38.04 13.68 -19.47
N SER A 172 36.82 13.14 -19.41
CA SER A 172 36.52 11.73 -19.62
C SER A 172 35.04 11.56 -20.01
N LEU A 173 34.72 10.49 -20.73
CA LEU A 173 33.36 10.08 -21.04
C LEU A 173 32.88 8.98 -20.08
N CYS A 174 31.63 9.04 -19.61
CA CYS A 174 30.97 7.94 -18.91
C CYS A 174 29.78 7.38 -19.71
N ILE A 175 29.74 6.06 -19.89
CA ILE A 175 28.54 5.34 -20.35
C ILE A 175 27.73 4.98 -19.11
N LYS A 176 26.57 5.62 -18.93
CA LYS A 176 25.68 5.42 -17.79
C LYS A 176 24.53 4.50 -18.15
N ASP A 177 24.67 3.21 -17.88
CA ASP A 177 23.63 2.20 -18.01
C ASP A 177 22.84 2.03 -16.70
N MET A 178 21.93 2.99 -16.48
CA MET A 178 21.12 3.09 -15.27
C MET A 178 20.15 1.92 -15.05
N ALA A 179 19.87 1.13 -16.08
CA ALA A 179 18.91 0.02 -16.02
C ALA A 179 19.56 -1.36 -16.17
N GLY A 180 20.85 -1.44 -16.48
CA GLY A 180 21.54 -2.71 -16.72
C GLY A 180 21.16 -3.35 -18.06
N LEU A 181 20.94 -2.54 -19.11
CA LEU A 181 20.49 -2.98 -20.43
C LEU A 181 21.64 -3.28 -21.40
N LEU A 182 22.84 -2.79 -21.13
CA LEU A 182 23.97 -2.90 -22.04
C LEU A 182 24.47 -4.34 -22.09
N ARG A 183 24.25 -4.99 -23.24
CA ARG A 183 24.65 -6.40 -23.44
C ARG A 183 26.17 -6.51 -23.64
N PRO A 184 26.81 -7.61 -23.22
CA PRO A 184 28.26 -7.72 -23.24
C PRO A 184 28.92 -7.52 -24.62
N MET A 185 28.39 -8.12 -25.67
CA MET A 185 28.96 -7.95 -27.02
C MET A 185 28.78 -6.52 -27.55
N VAL A 186 27.65 -5.89 -27.24
CA VAL A 186 27.40 -4.48 -27.62
C VAL A 186 28.35 -3.54 -26.86
N ALA A 187 28.67 -3.85 -25.60
CA ALA A 187 29.68 -3.11 -24.85
C ALA A 187 31.07 -3.24 -25.48
N TYR A 188 31.47 -4.44 -25.90
CA TYR A 188 32.74 -4.64 -26.59
C TYR A 188 32.83 -3.75 -27.85
N ASP A 189 31.81 -3.78 -28.69
CA ASP A 189 31.78 -3.03 -29.95
C ASP A 189 31.75 -1.51 -29.70
N LEU A 190 30.90 -1.06 -28.78
CA LEU A 190 30.75 0.36 -28.44
C LEU A 190 32.05 0.91 -27.83
N VAL A 191 32.63 0.23 -26.84
CA VAL A 191 33.87 0.67 -26.22
C VAL A 191 35.02 0.66 -27.22
N SER A 192 35.14 -0.38 -28.05
CA SER A 192 36.17 -0.44 -29.10
C SER A 192 36.08 0.75 -30.06
N ARG A 193 34.87 1.13 -30.47
CA ARG A 193 34.62 2.29 -31.32
C ARG A 193 34.94 3.60 -30.60
N LEU A 194 34.49 3.78 -29.36
CA LEU A 194 34.76 4.99 -28.58
C LEU A 194 36.27 5.18 -28.34
N LYS A 195 37.00 4.12 -27.98
CA LYS A 195 38.46 4.18 -27.79
C LYS A 195 39.25 4.44 -29.08
N ALA A 196 38.66 4.21 -30.24
CA ALA A 196 39.27 4.52 -31.53
C ALA A 196 39.02 5.97 -31.99
N GLU A 197 37.95 6.59 -31.49
CA GLU A 197 37.45 7.89 -31.97
C GLU A 197 37.67 9.04 -30.98
N LEU A 198 37.87 8.74 -29.70
CA LEU A 198 38.06 9.71 -28.63
C LEU A 198 39.50 9.67 -28.10
N ASP A 199 40.00 10.84 -27.74
CA ASP A 199 41.30 11.02 -27.08
C ASP A 199 41.17 10.96 -25.54
N ILE A 200 39.97 11.13 -25.00
CA ILE A 200 39.70 11.10 -23.55
C ILE A 200 39.38 9.68 -23.02
N PRO A 201 39.62 9.40 -21.72
CA PRO A 201 39.27 8.14 -21.08
C PRO A 201 37.77 7.83 -21.11
N VAL A 202 37.43 6.55 -21.19
CA VAL A 202 36.07 6.02 -21.19
C VAL A 202 35.82 5.23 -19.90
N HIS A 203 34.74 5.60 -19.21
CA HIS A 203 34.26 5.04 -17.97
C HIS A 203 32.90 4.36 -18.21
N MET A 204 32.54 3.38 -17.38
CA MET A 204 31.20 2.77 -17.44
C MET A 204 30.59 2.61 -16.06
N GLN A 205 29.33 3.04 -15.94
CA GLN A 205 28.44 2.80 -14.81
C GLN A 205 27.35 1.85 -15.28
N CYS A 206 27.19 0.69 -14.63
CA CYS A 206 26.22 -0.33 -15.04
C CYS A 206 25.59 -1.02 -13.84
N HIS A 207 24.25 -0.99 -13.77
CA HIS A 207 23.51 -1.67 -12.73
C HIS A 207 23.46 -3.19 -12.94
N ALA A 208 23.49 -3.93 -11.83
CA ALA A 208 23.48 -5.39 -11.80
C ALA A 208 22.09 -6.03 -11.88
N THR A 209 21.02 -5.22 -12.04
CA THR A 209 19.62 -5.67 -11.91
C THR A 209 19.25 -6.80 -12.85
N THR A 210 19.83 -6.82 -14.05
CA THR A 210 19.59 -7.85 -15.08
C THR A 210 20.57 -9.02 -15.00
N GLY A 211 21.55 -8.97 -14.10
CA GLY A 211 22.62 -9.96 -13.96
C GLY A 211 23.69 -9.90 -15.05
N MET A 212 23.64 -8.92 -15.97
CA MET A 212 24.60 -8.83 -17.08
C MET A 212 25.84 -7.97 -16.77
N SER A 213 25.80 -7.08 -15.77
CA SER A 213 26.82 -6.04 -15.54
C SER A 213 28.24 -6.58 -15.46
N THR A 214 28.47 -7.68 -14.73
CA THR A 214 29.81 -8.28 -14.60
C THR A 214 30.36 -8.75 -15.95
N ALA A 215 29.53 -9.43 -16.76
CA ALA A 215 29.93 -9.87 -18.08
C ALA A 215 30.13 -8.69 -19.05
N THR A 216 29.30 -7.65 -18.92
CA THR A 216 29.42 -6.41 -19.67
C THR A 216 30.72 -5.68 -19.35
N TYR A 217 31.12 -5.61 -18.08
CA TYR A 217 32.42 -5.08 -17.68
C TYR A 217 33.57 -5.89 -18.22
N LEU A 218 33.53 -7.23 -18.13
CA LEU A 218 34.58 -8.07 -18.69
C LEU A 218 34.80 -7.78 -20.19
N LYS A 219 33.71 -7.67 -20.96
CA LYS A 219 33.79 -7.32 -22.38
C LYS A 219 34.24 -5.88 -22.65
N ALA A 220 33.86 -4.93 -21.80
CA ALA A 220 34.37 -3.56 -21.89
C ALA A 220 35.88 -3.50 -21.57
N VAL A 221 36.37 -4.30 -20.61
CA VAL A 221 37.80 -4.41 -20.25
C VAL A 221 38.60 -5.00 -21.39
N GLU A 222 38.11 -6.07 -22.02
CA GLU A 222 38.72 -6.63 -23.24
C GLU A 222 38.79 -5.60 -24.38
N ALA A 223 37.77 -4.73 -24.52
CA ALA A 223 37.73 -3.65 -25.50
C ALA A 223 38.61 -2.43 -25.13
N GLY A 224 39.21 -2.42 -23.94
CA GLY A 224 40.15 -1.38 -23.52
C GLY A 224 39.52 -0.19 -22.77
N ILE A 225 38.37 -0.37 -22.12
CA ILE A 225 37.80 0.65 -21.22
C ILE A 225 38.80 1.03 -20.12
N ASP A 226 38.78 2.28 -19.65
CA ASP A 226 39.75 2.78 -18.67
C ASP A 226 39.28 2.55 -17.23
N ASN A 227 37.98 2.72 -16.98
CA ASN A 227 37.40 2.64 -15.65
C ASN A 227 35.99 2.03 -15.61
N VAL A 228 35.65 1.40 -14.49
CA VAL A 228 34.29 0.89 -14.21
C VAL A 228 33.82 1.26 -12.81
N ASP A 229 32.50 1.39 -12.65
CA ASP A 229 31.88 1.58 -11.35
C ASP A 229 31.53 0.25 -10.69
N THR A 230 31.91 0.06 -9.44
CA THR A 230 31.57 -1.12 -8.64
C THR A 230 31.06 -0.72 -7.26
N ALA A 231 30.54 -1.67 -6.49
CA ALA A 231 30.20 -1.44 -5.09
C ALA A 231 30.75 -2.57 -4.22
N ILE A 232 31.21 -2.24 -3.01
CA ILE A 232 31.59 -3.22 -1.98
C ILE A 232 30.53 -4.34 -1.86
N SER A 233 30.98 -5.60 -1.83
CA SER A 233 30.15 -6.80 -2.00
C SER A 233 28.94 -6.89 -1.07
N SER A 234 29.06 -6.44 0.19
CA SER A 234 27.95 -6.45 1.14
C SER A 234 26.82 -5.45 0.79
N MET A 235 27.06 -4.57 -0.16
CA MET A 235 26.18 -3.50 -0.64
C MET A 235 26.14 -3.44 -2.18
N SER A 236 26.31 -4.59 -2.83
CA SER A 236 26.30 -4.72 -4.30
C SER A 236 25.15 -5.62 -4.79
N MET A 237 25.10 -5.86 -6.10
CA MET A 237 24.14 -6.72 -6.79
C MET A 237 22.67 -6.27 -6.64
N THR A 238 21.73 -7.07 -7.15
CA THR A 238 20.30 -6.73 -7.23
C THR A 238 20.12 -5.39 -7.94
N TYR A 239 19.51 -4.38 -7.31
CA TYR A 239 19.38 -3.04 -7.87
C TYR A 239 20.69 -2.25 -7.95
N GLY A 240 21.76 -2.70 -7.28
CA GLY A 240 23.04 -2.02 -7.16
C GLY A 240 23.99 -2.29 -8.33
N HIS A 241 25.27 -2.46 -8.02
CA HIS A 241 26.37 -2.57 -8.98
C HIS A 241 27.11 -3.90 -8.86
N THR A 242 27.97 -4.23 -9.81
CA THR A 242 28.88 -5.38 -9.70
C THR A 242 29.74 -5.25 -8.45
N ALA A 243 29.95 -6.36 -7.73
CA ALA A 243 30.79 -6.38 -6.54
C ALA A 243 32.26 -6.02 -6.86
N THR A 244 32.82 -5.06 -6.12
CA THR A 244 34.21 -4.59 -6.26
C THR A 244 35.20 -5.75 -6.15
N GLU A 245 35.07 -6.55 -5.11
CA GLU A 245 35.91 -7.70 -4.80
C GLU A 245 35.87 -8.75 -5.92
N SER A 246 34.69 -8.98 -6.49
CA SER A 246 34.55 -9.89 -7.63
C SER A 246 35.26 -9.36 -8.86
N MET A 247 35.19 -8.05 -9.13
CA MET A 247 35.87 -7.47 -10.28
C MET A 247 37.40 -7.50 -10.13
N VAL A 248 37.90 -7.18 -8.94
CA VAL A 248 39.33 -7.30 -8.60
C VAL A 248 39.80 -8.75 -8.79
N ALA A 249 39.08 -9.72 -8.21
CA ALA A 249 39.44 -11.14 -8.32
C ALA A 249 39.39 -11.68 -9.75
N ILE A 250 38.44 -11.22 -10.58
CA ILE A 250 38.32 -11.63 -11.99
C ILE A 250 39.55 -11.22 -12.81
N LEU A 251 40.15 -10.07 -12.50
CA LEU A 251 41.29 -9.51 -13.25
C LEU A 251 42.63 -9.70 -12.56
N GLN A 252 42.66 -10.34 -11.40
CA GLN A 252 43.88 -10.64 -10.67
C GLN A 252 44.84 -11.46 -11.53
N ASP A 253 46.13 -11.09 -11.52
CA ASP A 253 47.19 -11.73 -12.31
C ASP A 253 47.00 -11.64 -13.84
N THR A 254 46.10 -10.75 -14.32
CA THR A 254 45.93 -10.44 -15.76
C THR A 254 46.64 -9.14 -16.14
N GLU A 255 46.76 -8.84 -17.44
CA GLU A 255 47.34 -7.56 -17.90
C GLU A 255 46.54 -6.32 -17.43
N ARG A 256 45.30 -6.50 -16.99
CA ARG A 256 44.39 -5.42 -16.55
C ARG A 256 44.13 -5.46 -15.04
N ASP A 257 44.96 -6.17 -14.26
CA ASP A 257 44.88 -6.21 -12.81
C ASP A 257 44.81 -4.79 -12.23
N SER A 258 43.83 -4.55 -11.34
CA SER A 258 43.63 -3.26 -10.67
C SER A 258 44.69 -2.96 -9.61
N GLY A 259 45.35 -3.98 -9.07
CA GLY A 259 46.32 -3.86 -7.98
C GLY A 259 45.70 -3.54 -6.61
N LEU A 260 44.37 -3.57 -6.46
CA LEU A 260 43.70 -3.29 -5.20
C LEU A 260 43.81 -4.46 -4.20
N ASP A 261 44.00 -4.16 -2.92
CA ASP A 261 44.11 -5.17 -1.86
C ASP A 261 42.75 -5.79 -1.54
N ILE A 262 42.55 -7.04 -1.96
CA ILE A 262 41.33 -7.82 -1.71
C ILE A 262 41.07 -8.08 -0.22
N THR A 263 42.12 -8.15 0.61
CA THR A 263 42.00 -8.37 2.05
C THR A 263 41.41 -7.13 2.72
N LEU A 264 41.93 -5.95 2.37
CA LEU A 264 41.39 -4.66 2.82
C LEU A 264 39.95 -4.48 2.37
N LEU A 265 39.61 -4.87 1.14
CA LEU A 265 38.24 -4.81 0.63
C LEU A 265 37.28 -5.72 1.42
N GLU A 266 37.68 -6.94 1.78
CA GLU A 266 36.83 -7.81 2.62
C GLU A 266 36.64 -7.25 4.04
N GLU A 267 37.64 -6.59 4.61
CA GLU A 267 37.47 -5.90 5.89
C GLU A 267 36.42 -4.77 5.80
N ILE A 268 36.42 -4.02 4.70
CA ILE A 268 35.43 -2.98 4.40
C ILE A 268 34.05 -3.62 4.18
N SER A 269 33.98 -4.73 3.44
CA SER A 269 32.75 -5.49 3.23
C SER A 269 32.15 -5.98 4.54
N ALA A 270 32.97 -6.51 5.45
CA ALA A 270 32.53 -6.98 6.76
C ALA A 270 31.93 -5.85 7.62
N TYR A 271 32.48 -4.63 7.52
CA TYR A 271 31.90 -3.44 8.15
C TYR A 271 30.50 -3.15 7.60
N PHE A 272 30.38 -2.99 6.28
CA PHE A 272 29.09 -2.66 5.65
C PHE A 272 28.05 -3.77 5.76
N ARG A 273 28.46 -5.04 5.90
CA ARG A 273 27.57 -6.18 6.20
C ARG A 273 26.84 -6.01 7.53
N ASN A 274 27.46 -5.35 8.51
CA ASN A 274 26.81 -5.02 9.78
C ASN A 274 26.01 -3.72 9.70
N VAL A 275 26.52 -2.70 9.00
CA VAL A 275 25.78 -1.45 8.76
C VAL A 275 24.45 -1.73 8.05
N ARG A 276 24.44 -2.51 6.98
CA ARG A 276 23.24 -2.83 6.19
C ARG A 276 22.09 -3.37 7.04
N LYS A 277 22.38 -4.16 8.07
CA LYS A 277 21.37 -4.71 9.00
C LYS A 277 20.56 -3.61 9.71
N LYS A 278 21.19 -2.47 10.02
CA LYS A 278 20.50 -1.31 10.65
C LYS A 278 19.41 -0.74 9.73
N TYR A 279 19.56 -0.91 8.42
CA TYR A 279 18.71 -0.33 7.38
C TYR A 279 17.70 -1.32 6.80
N ALA A 280 17.49 -2.49 7.42
CA ALA A 280 16.63 -3.56 6.89
C ALA A 280 15.21 -3.09 6.49
N LYS A 281 14.64 -2.10 7.21
CA LYS A 281 13.31 -1.54 6.90
C LYS A 281 13.23 -0.80 5.55
N PHE A 282 14.37 -0.37 5.00
CA PHE A 282 14.46 0.35 3.73
C PHE A 282 14.96 -0.55 2.58
N GLU A 283 15.21 -1.82 2.85
CA GLU A 283 15.82 -2.71 1.87
C GLU A 283 14.83 -3.07 0.76
N GLY A 284 15.30 -2.98 -0.49
CA GLY A 284 14.52 -3.37 -1.66
C GLY A 284 14.08 -4.85 -1.64
N SER A 285 12.95 -5.15 -2.28
CA SER A 285 12.34 -6.50 -2.23
C SER A 285 12.98 -7.53 -3.16
N LEU A 286 13.70 -7.11 -4.21
CA LEU A 286 14.35 -8.02 -5.16
C LEU A 286 15.40 -8.89 -4.47
N ARG A 287 15.27 -10.21 -4.68
CA ARG A 287 16.26 -11.21 -4.29
C ARG A 287 16.80 -11.87 -5.56
N GLY A 288 17.97 -11.45 -6.02
CA GLY A 288 18.60 -11.95 -7.25
C GLY A 288 18.47 -11.00 -8.44
N VAL A 289 18.05 -11.52 -9.59
CA VAL A 289 18.04 -10.85 -10.89
C VAL A 289 16.60 -10.63 -11.36
N ASP A 290 16.32 -9.47 -11.99
CA ASP A 290 15.05 -9.18 -12.64
C ASP A 290 15.21 -9.05 -14.17
N SER A 291 14.93 -10.14 -14.89
CA SER A 291 15.04 -10.18 -16.36
C SER A 291 13.90 -9.46 -17.09
N ARG A 292 12.83 -9.06 -16.40
CA ARG A 292 11.71 -8.32 -17.02
C ARG A 292 12.16 -6.97 -17.57
N ILE A 293 13.19 -6.37 -16.96
CA ILE A 293 13.80 -5.12 -17.40
C ILE A 293 14.38 -5.24 -18.82
N LEU A 294 14.86 -6.42 -19.23
CA LEU A 294 15.37 -6.63 -20.60
C LEU A 294 14.27 -6.51 -21.66
N VAL A 295 13.03 -6.79 -21.28
CA VAL A 295 11.86 -6.75 -22.16
C VAL A 295 11.17 -5.39 -22.06
N ALA A 296 10.82 -4.97 -20.84
CA ALA A 296 10.08 -3.75 -20.59
C ALA A 296 10.94 -2.48 -20.69
N GLN A 297 12.27 -2.61 -20.49
CA GLN A 297 13.23 -1.51 -20.39
C GLN A 297 12.90 -0.47 -19.31
N VAL A 298 12.05 -0.85 -18.34
CA VAL A 298 11.66 -0.03 -17.20
C VAL A 298 12.65 -0.26 -16.06
N PRO A 299 13.29 0.79 -15.51
CA PRO A 299 14.15 0.64 -14.35
C PRO A 299 13.41 0.03 -13.15
N GLY A 300 14.07 -0.82 -12.36
CA GLY A 300 13.42 -1.60 -11.29
C GLY A 300 12.63 -0.76 -10.28
N GLY A 301 13.19 0.35 -9.79
CA GLY A 301 12.49 1.24 -8.85
C GLY A 301 11.26 1.93 -9.45
N MET A 302 11.23 2.14 -10.78
CA MET A 302 10.06 2.65 -11.47
C MET A 302 8.96 1.58 -11.55
N LEU A 303 9.32 0.31 -11.79
CA LEU A 303 8.35 -0.78 -11.84
C LEU A 303 7.56 -0.91 -10.53
N THR A 304 8.25 -0.88 -9.39
CA THR A 304 7.60 -0.89 -8.06
C THR A 304 6.72 0.34 -7.82
N ASN A 305 7.13 1.51 -8.33
CA ASN A 305 6.31 2.72 -8.21
C ASN A 305 5.03 2.63 -9.05
N LEU A 306 5.11 2.11 -10.28
CA LEU A 306 3.95 1.88 -11.14
C LEU A 306 2.97 0.88 -10.53
N GLU A 307 3.48 -0.21 -9.94
CA GLU A 307 2.66 -1.17 -9.19
C GLU A 307 1.93 -0.52 -8.03
N ASN A 308 2.59 0.36 -7.26
CA ASN A 308 1.97 1.10 -6.16
C ASN A 308 0.90 2.09 -6.67
N GLN A 309 1.18 2.85 -7.74
CA GLN A 309 0.21 3.76 -8.35
C GLN A 309 -1.05 3.02 -8.82
N LEU A 310 -0.88 1.85 -9.45
CA LEU A 310 -2.00 1.00 -9.86
C LEU A 310 -2.75 0.43 -8.65
N ARG A 311 -2.05 0.05 -7.58
CA ARG A 311 -2.64 -0.46 -6.35
C ARG A 311 -3.50 0.59 -5.65
N GLU A 312 -3.02 1.84 -5.55
CA GLU A 312 -3.77 2.98 -5.02
C GLU A 312 -5.07 3.22 -5.79
N GLN A 313 -5.07 2.93 -7.10
CA GLN A 313 -6.24 3.03 -7.97
C GLN A 313 -7.02 1.72 -8.15
N GLN A 314 -6.70 0.68 -7.36
CA GLN A 314 -7.32 -0.64 -7.42
C GLN A 314 -7.28 -1.31 -8.81
N ALA A 315 -6.24 -1.00 -9.59
CA ALA A 315 -6.05 -1.42 -10.98
C ALA A 315 -4.75 -2.24 -11.19
N THR A 316 -4.29 -2.95 -10.14
CA THR A 316 -3.04 -3.76 -10.18
C THR A 316 -3.07 -4.83 -11.27
N ASP A 317 -4.26 -5.32 -11.64
CA ASP A 317 -4.49 -6.26 -12.74
C ASP A 317 -4.15 -5.70 -14.13
N ARG A 318 -3.96 -4.39 -14.24
CA ARG A 318 -3.66 -3.68 -15.50
C ARG A 318 -2.17 -3.38 -15.69
N LEU A 319 -1.30 -3.92 -14.84
CA LEU A 319 0.15 -3.70 -14.93
C LEU A 319 0.70 -4.12 -16.30
N ASP A 320 0.26 -5.27 -16.82
CA ASP A 320 0.71 -5.74 -18.13
C ASP A 320 0.32 -4.78 -19.26
N GLU A 321 -0.88 -4.18 -19.19
CA GLU A 321 -1.29 -3.13 -20.14
C GLU A 321 -0.34 -1.93 -20.06
N VAL A 322 0.02 -1.48 -18.86
CA VAL A 322 0.97 -0.37 -18.65
C VAL A 322 2.34 -0.71 -19.23
N LEU A 323 2.85 -1.92 -18.99
CA LEU A 323 4.14 -2.36 -19.53
C LEU A 323 4.15 -2.39 -21.06
N THR A 324 3.02 -2.72 -21.70
CA THR A 324 2.90 -2.64 -23.17
C THR A 324 2.71 -1.20 -23.69
N GLU A 325 2.24 -0.29 -22.85
CA GLU A 325 1.99 1.11 -23.21
C GLU A 325 3.26 1.97 -23.14
N ILE A 326 4.17 1.68 -22.21
CA ILE A 326 5.43 2.39 -22.02
C ILE A 326 6.24 2.53 -23.32
N PRO A 327 6.51 1.45 -24.10
CA PRO A 327 7.25 1.57 -25.36
C PRO A 327 6.58 2.48 -26.39
N LYS A 328 5.24 2.55 -26.39
CA LYS A 328 4.49 3.40 -27.33
C LYS A 328 4.59 4.86 -26.96
N VAL A 329 4.34 5.20 -25.69
CA VAL A 329 4.50 6.57 -25.16
C VAL A 329 5.94 7.04 -25.37
N ARG A 330 6.91 6.17 -25.09
CA ARG A 330 8.33 6.48 -25.30
C ARG A 330 8.65 6.79 -26.76
N LYS A 331 8.06 6.07 -27.72
CA LYS A 331 8.23 6.34 -29.15
C LYS A 331 7.67 7.72 -29.53
N GLU A 332 6.48 8.06 -29.07
CA GLU A 332 5.82 9.33 -29.37
C GLU A 332 6.53 10.53 -28.74
N LEU A 333 7.24 10.30 -27.63
CA LEU A 333 8.10 11.27 -26.98
C LEU A 333 9.55 11.25 -27.50
N GLY A 334 9.80 10.70 -28.69
CA GLY A 334 11.10 10.81 -29.37
C GLY A 334 12.17 9.85 -28.84
N TYR A 335 11.78 8.70 -28.29
CA TYR A 335 12.65 7.62 -27.79
C TYR A 335 13.58 8.00 -26.62
N ILE A 336 13.25 9.02 -25.84
CA ILE A 336 14.03 9.49 -24.68
C ILE A 336 14.49 8.35 -23.76
N ALA A 337 15.67 8.51 -23.16
CA ALA A 337 16.19 7.57 -22.18
C ALA A 337 15.28 7.56 -20.94
N LEU A 338 15.09 6.39 -20.30
CA LEU A 338 14.26 6.27 -19.11
C LEU A 338 15.12 6.43 -17.85
N VAL A 339 15.47 7.68 -17.54
CA VAL A 339 16.21 8.09 -16.34
C VAL A 339 15.43 9.20 -15.63
N THR A 340 15.76 9.58 -14.40
CA THR A 340 15.06 10.70 -13.76
C THR A 340 15.33 12.03 -14.50
N PRO A 341 14.31 12.82 -14.87
CA PRO A 341 12.87 12.64 -14.59
C PRO A 341 12.07 11.92 -15.70
N THR A 342 12.62 11.75 -16.89
CA THR A 342 11.94 11.21 -18.09
C THR A 342 11.29 9.83 -17.87
N SER A 343 11.88 8.97 -17.03
CA SER A 343 11.28 7.68 -16.63
C SER A 343 9.91 7.86 -15.96
N GLN A 344 9.79 8.82 -15.03
CA GLN A 344 8.53 9.13 -14.36
C GLN A 344 7.50 9.75 -15.30
N ILE A 345 7.95 10.59 -16.25
CA ILE A 345 7.09 11.21 -17.26
C ILE A 345 6.42 10.14 -18.12
N VAL A 346 7.24 9.26 -18.72
CA VAL A 346 6.74 8.17 -19.57
C VAL A 346 5.86 7.22 -18.75
N GLY A 347 6.31 6.82 -17.55
CA GLY A 347 5.58 5.90 -16.68
C GLY A 347 4.19 6.38 -16.29
N SER A 348 4.12 7.61 -15.76
CA SER A 348 2.87 8.19 -15.28
C SER A 348 1.89 8.41 -16.43
N GLN A 349 2.38 8.88 -17.58
CA GLN A 349 1.54 9.04 -18.77
C GLN A 349 1.01 7.69 -19.29
N SER A 350 1.81 6.62 -19.25
CA SER A 350 1.37 5.28 -19.60
C SER A 350 0.29 4.76 -18.66
N VAL A 351 0.43 4.97 -17.35
CA VAL A 351 -0.60 4.63 -16.36
C VAL A 351 -1.90 5.38 -16.65
N ILE A 352 -1.82 6.69 -16.91
CA ILE A 352 -3.00 7.52 -17.23
C ILE A 352 -3.68 7.04 -18.52
N ASN A 353 -2.92 6.77 -19.59
CA ASN A 353 -3.46 6.26 -20.85
C ASN A 353 -4.24 4.96 -20.66
N VAL A 354 -3.67 4.02 -19.90
CA VAL A 354 -4.30 2.74 -19.59
C VAL A 354 -5.56 2.97 -18.76
N LEU A 355 -5.45 3.69 -17.64
CA LEU A 355 -6.58 3.90 -16.73
C LEU A 355 -7.77 4.62 -17.36
N MET A 356 -7.51 5.58 -18.26
CA MET A 356 -8.56 6.33 -18.97
C MET A 356 -9.18 5.56 -20.14
N GLY A 357 -8.55 4.45 -20.57
CA GLY A 357 -8.99 3.65 -21.73
C GLY A 357 -8.79 4.35 -23.08
N GLU A 358 -8.15 5.52 -23.09
CA GLU A 358 -7.91 6.36 -24.27
C GLU A 358 -6.55 7.07 -24.14
N ARG A 359 -5.70 6.94 -25.17
CA ARG A 359 -4.34 7.46 -25.16
C ARG A 359 -4.36 8.99 -25.24
N TYR A 360 -3.61 9.65 -24.35
CA TYR A 360 -3.49 11.12 -24.29
C TYR A 360 -4.82 11.86 -24.16
N LYS A 361 -5.86 11.22 -23.61
CA LYS A 361 -7.09 11.91 -23.22
C LYS A 361 -6.76 13.03 -22.21
N ASN A 362 -5.94 12.68 -21.23
CA ASN A 362 -5.29 13.62 -20.33
C ASN A 362 -3.77 13.57 -20.55
N ILE A 363 -3.15 14.73 -20.77
CA ILE A 363 -1.71 14.87 -20.99
C ILE A 363 -1.13 15.55 -19.75
N THR A 364 -0.17 14.91 -19.09
CA THR A 364 0.47 15.52 -17.92
C THR A 364 1.27 16.77 -18.31
N ALA A 365 1.46 17.70 -17.36
CA ALA A 365 2.24 18.90 -17.60
C ALA A 365 3.67 18.58 -18.05
N GLU A 366 4.28 17.54 -17.49
CA GLU A 366 5.63 17.11 -17.83
C GLU A 366 5.70 16.49 -19.22
N THR A 367 4.70 15.69 -19.61
CA THR A 367 4.58 15.14 -20.97
C THR A 367 4.40 16.27 -21.98
N ALA A 368 3.56 17.25 -21.65
CA ALA A 368 3.39 18.45 -22.44
C ALA A 368 4.70 19.26 -22.55
N GLY A 369 5.47 19.37 -21.47
CA GLY A 369 6.77 20.05 -21.47
C GLY A 369 7.78 19.39 -22.40
N VAL A 370 7.83 18.05 -22.47
CA VAL A 370 8.66 17.33 -23.45
C VAL A 370 8.23 17.68 -24.87
N LEU A 371 6.92 17.68 -25.15
CA LEU A 371 6.37 18.00 -26.47
C LEU A 371 6.63 19.47 -26.90
N LYS A 372 6.67 20.38 -25.93
CA LYS A 372 7.01 21.80 -26.14
C LYS A 372 8.51 22.04 -26.34
N GLY A 373 9.37 21.10 -25.95
CA GLY A 373 10.82 21.24 -25.96
C GLY A 373 11.41 21.86 -24.69
N GLU A 374 10.67 21.91 -23.57
CA GLU A 374 11.10 22.53 -22.31
C GLU A 374 12.25 21.77 -21.60
N TYR A 375 12.52 20.52 -22.01
CA TYR A 375 13.57 19.66 -21.45
C TYR A 375 14.82 19.52 -22.35
N GLY A 376 14.77 20.06 -23.58
CA GLY A 376 15.83 19.91 -24.58
C GLY A 376 15.42 19.08 -25.80
N ALA A 377 16.37 18.82 -26.69
CA ALA A 377 16.15 18.06 -27.91
C ALA A 377 16.02 16.56 -27.62
N THR A 378 15.12 15.91 -28.36
CA THR A 378 14.92 14.45 -28.31
C THR A 378 15.80 13.73 -29.33
N PRO A 379 16.20 12.47 -29.08
CA PRO A 379 16.99 11.67 -30.03
C PRO A 379 16.29 11.41 -31.37
N ALA A 380 14.95 11.44 -31.38
CA ALA A 380 14.12 11.25 -32.57
C ALA A 380 13.02 12.32 -32.64
N PRO A 381 12.42 12.56 -33.81
CA PRO A 381 11.24 13.42 -33.93
C PRO A 381 10.12 12.97 -33.00
N LEU A 382 9.46 13.95 -32.39
CA LEU A 382 8.24 13.77 -31.59
C LEU A 382 7.06 13.40 -32.50
N ASP A 383 6.00 12.83 -31.92
CA ASP A 383 4.74 12.67 -32.63
C ASP A 383 4.14 14.04 -32.99
N ALA A 384 3.96 14.28 -34.30
CA ALA A 384 3.59 15.59 -34.82
C ALA A 384 2.18 16.02 -34.41
N ASP A 385 1.21 15.09 -34.40
CA ASP A 385 -0.17 15.39 -34.05
C ASP A 385 -0.29 15.72 -32.56
N LEU A 386 0.38 14.93 -31.71
CA LEU A 386 0.44 15.16 -30.28
C LEU A 386 1.15 16.47 -29.94
N GLN A 387 2.26 16.77 -30.62
CA GLN A 387 3.00 18.02 -30.43
C GLN A 387 2.15 19.22 -30.84
N ASN A 388 1.50 19.19 -32.01
CA ASN A 388 0.62 20.27 -32.47
C ASN A 388 -0.54 20.52 -31.50
N ARG A 389 -1.13 19.45 -30.95
CA ARG A 389 -2.21 19.56 -29.96
C ARG A 389 -1.77 20.24 -28.67
N VAL A 390 -0.55 20.00 -28.20
CA VAL A 390 -0.02 20.62 -26.97
C VAL A 390 0.46 22.05 -27.21
N LEU A 391 0.99 22.34 -28.40
CA LEU A 391 1.45 23.68 -28.76
C LEU A 391 0.31 24.67 -28.97
N ASP A 392 -0.86 24.21 -29.42
CA ASP A 392 -2.07 25.04 -29.64
C ASP A 392 -1.77 26.32 -30.44
N GLY A 393 -0.97 26.18 -31.51
CA GLY A 393 -0.54 27.27 -32.38
C GLY A 393 0.73 28.01 -31.95
N ALA A 394 1.32 27.70 -30.79
CA ALA A 394 2.64 28.18 -30.40
C ALA A 394 3.76 27.46 -31.17
N ALA A 395 4.94 28.07 -31.26
CA ALA A 395 6.13 27.42 -31.83
C ALA A 395 6.83 26.54 -30.77
N PRO A 396 7.39 25.37 -31.15
CA PRO A 396 8.18 24.56 -30.24
C PRO A 396 9.50 25.26 -29.88
N ILE A 397 9.99 25.00 -28.66
CA ILE A 397 11.30 25.48 -28.20
C ILE A 397 12.38 24.66 -28.91
N THR A 398 13.20 25.32 -29.73
CA THR A 398 14.28 24.68 -30.49
C THR A 398 15.69 25.07 -30.03
N CYS A 399 15.82 26.17 -29.29
CA CYS A 399 17.07 26.57 -28.61
C CYS A 399 17.34 25.68 -27.38
N ARG A 400 18.45 25.93 -26.67
CA ARG A 400 18.66 25.33 -25.34
C ARG A 400 17.65 25.98 -24.38
N PRO A 401 16.80 25.21 -23.67
CA PRO A 401 15.74 25.82 -22.85
C PRO A 401 16.24 26.80 -21.79
N ALA A 402 17.43 26.56 -21.24
CA ALA A 402 18.04 27.47 -20.27
C ALA A 402 18.44 28.84 -20.84
N ASP A 403 18.57 28.99 -22.17
CA ASP A 403 18.83 30.29 -22.80
C ASP A 403 17.62 31.24 -22.69
N LEU A 404 16.44 30.71 -22.33
CA LEU A 404 15.22 31.49 -22.08
C LEU A 404 15.10 31.94 -20.62
N LEU A 405 15.98 31.47 -19.73
CA LEU A 405 15.96 31.80 -18.31
C LEU A 405 16.80 33.04 -18.04
N SER A 406 16.24 33.98 -17.27
CA SER A 406 17.01 35.10 -16.73
C SER A 406 17.80 34.66 -15.49
N PRO A 407 18.95 35.29 -15.18
CA PRO A 407 19.68 35.04 -13.93
C PRO A 407 18.76 35.13 -12.71
N GLU A 408 18.85 34.15 -11.82
CA GLU A 408 17.88 33.99 -10.72
C GLU A 408 18.52 33.93 -9.32
N LEU A 409 19.85 33.85 -9.22
CA LEU A 409 20.55 33.65 -7.94
C LEU A 409 20.34 34.82 -6.95
N GLU A 410 20.35 36.06 -7.44
CA GLU A 410 20.13 37.25 -6.61
C GLU A 410 18.71 37.27 -6.03
N THR A 411 17.71 37.02 -6.89
CA THR A 411 16.30 36.93 -6.48
C THR A 411 16.11 35.86 -5.41
N LEU A 412 16.66 34.65 -5.64
CA LEU A 412 16.58 33.54 -4.67
C LEU A 412 17.27 33.86 -3.35
N THR A 413 18.37 34.63 -3.39
CA THR A 413 19.07 35.09 -2.18
C THR A 413 18.19 36.02 -1.35
N LEU A 414 17.57 37.02 -1.98
CA LEU A 414 16.68 37.97 -1.32
C LEU A 414 15.43 37.30 -0.76
N GLU A 415 14.85 36.35 -1.49
CA GLU A 415 13.72 35.54 -1.02
C GLU A 415 14.07 34.76 0.24
N LEU A 416 15.21 34.05 0.24
CA LEU A 416 15.61 33.25 1.39
C LEU A 416 15.92 34.12 2.61
N GLN A 417 16.58 35.26 2.43
CA GLN A 417 16.82 36.23 3.51
C GLN A 417 15.52 36.74 4.12
N LYS A 418 14.50 36.99 3.28
CA LYS A 418 13.16 37.38 3.75
C LYS A 418 12.48 36.26 4.53
N HIS A 419 12.60 35.02 4.08
CA HIS A 419 12.12 33.84 4.83
C HIS A 419 12.83 33.70 6.17
N ALA A 420 14.15 33.82 6.20
CA ALA A 420 14.94 33.76 7.43
C ALA A 420 14.52 34.83 8.44
N ALA A 421 14.32 36.07 7.97
CA ALA A 421 13.87 37.19 8.81
C ALA A 421 12.43 37.00 9.35
N ASN A 422 11.51 36.53 8.50
CA ASN A 422 10.10 36.36 8.87
C ASN A 422 9.87 35.15 9.78
N GLU A 423 10.65 34.08 9.58
CA GLU A 423 10.40 32.78 10.21
C GLU A 423 11.44 32.42 11.28
N GLY A 424 12.44 33.28 11.49
CA GLY A 424 13.33 33.25 12.66
C GLY A 424 14.39 32.15 12.64
N PHE A 425 14.83 31.66 11.48
CA PHE A 425 15.92 30.68 11.38
C PHE A 425 17.25 31.32 10.97
N VAL A 426 18.35 30.73 11.43
CA VAL A 426 19.71 31.23 11.21
C VAL A 426 20.30 30.61 9.95
N MET A 427 20.72 31.45 9.01
CA MET A 427 21.45 31.02 7.82
C MET A 427 22.90 30.64 8.17
N ALA A 428 23.48 29.71 7.43
CA ALA A 428 24.88 29.33 7.55
C ALA A 428 25.81 30.52 7.28
N GLN A 429 27.03 30.45 7.82
CA GLN A 429 28.06 31.48 7.61
C GLN A 429 28.33 31.70 6.12
N ASP A 430 28.44 30.61 5.35
CA ASP A 430 28.43 30.63 3.89
C ASP A 430 26.98 30.53 3.39
N SER A 431 26.24 31.63 3.48
CA SER A 431 24.78 31.69 3.20
C SER A 431 24.38 31.19 1.82
N ILE A 432 25.31 31.17 0.86
CA ILE A 432 25.08 30.70 -0.50
C ILE A 432 24.75 29.21 -0.58
N ASP A 433 25.27 28.38 0.33
CA ASP A 433 24.95 26.95 0.38
C ASP A 433 23.47 26.75 0.77
N ASP A 434 22.94 27.62 1.65
CA ASP A 434 21.53 27.65 2.02
C ASP A 434 20.67 28.16 0.86
N VAL A 435 21.13 29.18 0.13
CA VAL A 435 20.45 29.71 -1.07
C VAL A 435 20.32 28.62 -2.13
N LEU A 436 21.38 27.86 -2.40
CA LEU A 436 21.35 26.75 -3.36
C LEU A 436 20.46 25.61 -2.88
N THR A 437 20.46 25.32 -1.58
CA THR A 437 19.55 24.32 -0.97
C THR A 437 18.08 24.72 -1.18
N TYR A 438 17.75 25.99 -0.93
CA TYR A 438 16.43 26.56 -1.18
C TYR A 438 16.07 26.58 -2.67
N ALA A 439 16.99 26.99 -3.54
CA ALA A 439 16.79 27.04 -4.99
C ALA A 439 16.40 25.68 -5.58
N LEU A 440 17.12 24.64 -5.14
CA LEU A 440 16.89 23.27 -5.61
C LEU A 440 15.63 22.66 -5.00
N PHE A 441 15.36 22.94 -3.73
CA PHE A 441 14.25 22.37 -2.97
C PHE A 441 13.54 23.42 -2.11
N PRO A 442 12.67 24.28 -2.66
CA PRO A 442 12.14 25.43 -1.91
C PRO A 442 11.42 25.06 -0.61
N GLN A 443 10.49 24.10 -0.68
CA GLN A 443 9.71 23.69 0.49
C GLN A 443 10.52 22.84 1.47
N VAL A 444 11.23 21.84 0.96
CA VAL A 444 11.98 20.87 1.78
C VAL A 444 13.23 21.50 2.36
N GLY A 445 13.94 22.30 1.56
CA GLY A 445 15.07 23.12 2.00
C GLY A 445 14.65 24.10 3.09
N LEU A 446 13.53 24.83 2.94
CA LEU A 446 13.04 25.71 4.03
C LEU A 446 12.70 24.92 5.30
N LYS A 447 12.03 23.76 5.17
CA LYS A 447 11.75 22.89 6.33
C LYS A 447 13.04 22.47 7.03
N PHE A 448 14.06 22.09 6.25
CA PHE A 448 15.36 21.71 6.78
C PHE A 448 16.06 22.87 7.48
N LEU A 449 16.17 24.04 6.84
CA LEU A 449 16.86 25.21 7.38
C LEU A 449 16.23 25.66 8.72
N LYS A 450 14.90 25.58 8.85
CA LYS A 450 14.18 25.87 10.10
C LYS A 450 14.47 24.87 11.22
N ASN A 451 14.77 23.64 10.87
CA ASN A 451 14.99 22.54 11.81
C ASN A 451 16.45 22.05 11.82
N ARG A 452 17.40 22.85 11.30
CA ARG A 452 18.81 22.48 11.25
C ARG A 452 19.31 22.22 12.68
N GLY A 453 19.87 21.04 12.92
CA GLY A 453 20.31 20.61 14.24
C GLY A 453 19.19 20.07 15.16
N ASN A 454 17.94 20.00 14.69
CA ASN A 454 16.83 19.40 15.41
C ASN A 454 16.52 17.99 14.87
N ALA A 455 17.13 16.96 15.47
CA ALA A 455 16.95 15.57 15.05
C ALA A 455 15.48 15.09 15.13
N ASP A 456 14.67 15.65 16.04
CA ASP A 456 13.27 15.25 16.24
C ASP A 456 12.35 15.66 15.08
N ALA A 457 12.79 16.58 14.20
CA ALA A 457 12.05 16.99 13.01
C ALA A 457 12.20 16.04 11.81
N PHE A 458 13.08 15.04 11.92
CA PHE A 458 13.47 14.13 10.84
C PHE A 458 13.28 12.67 11.25
N GLU A 459 13.53 11.74 10.32
CA GLU A 459 13.46 10.31 10.64
C GLU A 459 14.48 9.96 11.73
N PRO A 460 14.17 9.06 12.69
CA PRO A 460 15.14 8.63 13.68
C PRO A 460 16.32 7.89 13.03
N ALA A 461 17.45 7.87 13.71
CA ALA A 461 18.58 7.06 13.27
C ALA A 461 18.16 5.56 13.26
N PRO A 462 18.49 4.81 12.20
CA PRO A 462 18.18 3.38 12.15
C PRO A 462 18.83 2.64 13.32
N GLY A 463 18.04 1.84 14.03
CA GLY A 463 18.45 1.16 15.25
C GLY A 463 18.28 1.96 16.55
N THR A 464 17.93 3.25 16.49
CA THR A 464 17.58 4.08 17.66
C THR A 464 16.09 4.32 17.82
N GLU A 465 15.28 3.73 16.94
CA GLU A 465 13.83 3.67 17.14
C GLU A 465 13.57 3.07 18.52
N LYS A 466 12.76 3.76 19.34
CA LYS A 466 12.23 3.13 20.55
C LYS A 466 11.59 1.84 20.08
N THR A 467 12.21 0.73 20.44
CA THR A 467 11.62 -0.58 20.31
C THR A 467 10.35 -0.48 21.13
N VAL A 468 9.22 -0.23 20.47
CA VAL A 468 7.97 -0.75 20.98
C VAL A 468 8.19 -2.23 20.86
N VAL A 469 8.66 -2.80 21.96
CA VAL A 469 8.50 -4.21 22.24
C VAL A 469 6.98 -4.40 22.19
N THR A 470 6.43 -4.65 21.01
CA THR A 470 5.37 -5.62 20.90
C THR A 470 5.99 -6.86 21.51
N SER A 471 5.57 -7.15 22.74
CA SER A 471 5.93 -8.37 23.46
C SER A 471 5.60 -9.56 22.56
N ALA A 472 6.58 -10.01 21.78
CA ALA A 472 6.70 -11.43 21.55
C ALA A 472 6.92 -12.06 22.94
N PRO A 473 6.22 -13.15 23.26
CA PRO A 473 6.24 -13.71 24.60
C PRO A 473 7.68 -14.03 24.99
N ALA A 474 8.07 -13.55 26.16
CA ALA A 474 9.39 -13.79 26.71
C ALA A 474 9.65 -15.30 26.78
N GLN A 475 10.63 -15.79 26.01
CA GLN A 475 11.34 -17.00 26.39
C GLN A 475 12.20 -16.66 27.61
N ALA A 476 11.59 -16.77 28.79
CA ALA A 476 12.32 -16.80 30.03
C ALA A 476 13.13 -18.09 30.10
N GLN A 477 14.42 -17.92 30.45
CA GLN A 477 15.28 -19.01 30.88
C GLN A 477 14.59 -19.78 32.03
N ILE A 478 14.30 -21.06 31.81
CA ILE A 478 13.82 -21.95 32.85
C ILE A 478 15.01 -22.32 33.74
N ALA A 479 15.07 -21.70 34.92
CA ALA A 479 15.80 -22.22 36.05
C ALA A 479 14.90 -23.21 36.81
N GLN A 480 15.50 -24.31 37.25
CA GLN A 480 14.87 -25.48 37.87
C GLN A 480 13.99 -25.15 39.10
N ALA A 481 12.70 -25.48 39.03
CA ALA A 481 11.83 -25.70 40.18
C ALA A 481 10.71 -26.70 39.80
N GLY A 482 10.37 -27.65 40.67
CA GLY A 482 9.39 -28.73 40.40
C GLY A 482 7.92 -28.27 40.39
N PRO A 483 6.97 -29.16 40.03
CA PRO A 483 5.54 -28.84 39.90
C PRO A 483 4.89 -28.45 41.23
N ALA A 484 3.95 -27.50 41.18
CA ALA A 484 3.20 -26.98 42.33
C ALA A 484 1.69 -27.22 42.16
N VAL A 485 1.01 -27.65 43.23
CA VAL A 485 -0.42 -27.98 43.23
C VAL A 485 -1.23 -26.89 43.92
N TYR A 486 -2.29 -26.41 43.26
CA TYR A 486 -3.21 -25.38 43.74
C TYR A 486 -4.66 -25.90 43.79
N ASN A 487 -5.43 -25.46 44.79
CA ASN A 487 -6.87 -25.71 44.85
C ASN A 487 -7.62 -24.43 44.45
N VAL A 488 -8.31 -24.45 43.31
CA VAL A 488 -9.02 -23.30 42.74
C VAL A 488 -10.52 -23.54 42.73
N ARG A 489 -11.31 -22.54 43.12
CA ARG A 489 -12.77 -22.62 43.16
C ARG A 489 -13.37 -21.75 42.06
N VAL A 490 -14.10 -22.36 41.12
CA VAL A 490 -14.82 -21.65 40.04
C VAL A 490 -16.29 -22.04 40.12
N ASN A 491 -17.18 -21.06 40.15
CA ASN A 491 -18.63 -21.26 40.30
C ASN A 491 -18.99 -22.20 41.47
N ASN A 492 -18.37 -21.98 42.64
CA ASN A 492 -18.54 -22.73 43.90
C ASN A 492 -18.09 -24.20 43.93
N LYS A 493 -17.54 -24.76 42.84
CA LYS A 493 -16.90 -26.09 42.82
C LYS A 493 -15.39 -25.96 42.92
N ALA A 494 -14.78 -26.77 43.80
CA ALA A 494 -13.34 -26.79 44.03
C ALA A 494 -12.66 -27.79 43.08
N PHE A 495 -11.56 -27.37 42.46
CA PHE A 495 -10.73 -28.15 41.57
C PHE A 495 -9.29 -28.14 42.09
N THR A 496 -8.61 -29.28 42.04
CA THR A 496 -7.18 -29.38 42.31
C THR A 496 -6.45 -29.36 40.98
N VAL A 497 -5.51 -28.42 40.83
CA VAL A 497 -4.78 -28.16 39.59
C VAL A 497 -3.29 -28.26 39.88
N GLU A 498 -2.60 -29.18 39.22
CA GLU A 498 -1.14 -29.31 39.27
C GLU A 498 -0.54 -28.55 38.08
N VAL A 499 0.31 -27.57 38.38
CA VAL A 499 0.96 -26.72 37.37
C VAL A 499 2.43 -27.09 37.32
N SER A 500 2.86 -27.57 36.15
CA SER A 500 4.26 -27.88 35.88
C SER A 500 5.06 -26.61 35.57
N ALA A 501 6.39 -26.67 35.68
CA ALA A 501 7.27 -25.52 35.53
C ALA A 501 7.25 -24.87 34.12
N SER A 502 6.70 -25.55 33.10
CA SER A 502 6.48 -24.99 31.77
C SER A 502 5.17 -24.20 31.64
N GLY A 503 4.35 -24.15 32.70
CA GLY A 503 3.05 -23.47 32.68
C GLY A 503 1.92 -24.28 32.06
N ASP A 504 2.19 -25.51 31.61
CA ASP A 504 1.17 -26.42 31.10
C ASP A 504 0.43 -27.09 32.27
N VAL A 505 -0.91 -27.02 32.21
CA VAL A 505 -1.81 -27.69 33.16
C VAL A 505 -1.96 -29.15 32.71
N ALA A 506 -1.29 -30.07 33.41
CA ALA A 506 -1.23 -31.46 32.96
C ALA A 506 -2.56 -32.22 33.16
N THR A 507 -3.35 -31.86 34.18
CA THR A 507 -4.67 -32.47 34.42
C THR A 507 -5.58 -31.55 35.26
N VAL A 508 -6.84 -31.41 34.83
CA VAL A 508 -7.93 -30.84 35.65
C VAL A 508 -8.93 -31.95 35.90
N ALA A 509 -8.89 -32.55 37.10
CA ALA A 509 -9.82 -33.59 37.48
C ALA A 509 -10.90 -33.03 38.42
N ALA A 510 -12.17 -33.23 38.06
CA ALA A 510 -13.27 -33.04 39.00
C ALA A 510 -13.30 -34.23 39.97
N SER A 511 -13.24 -33.97 41.28
CA SER A 511 -13.30 -35.04 42.29
C SER A 511 -14.71 -35.64 42.36
N GLY A 512 -14.91 -36.79 41.73
CA GLY A 512 -16.05 -37.70 41.98
C GLY A 512 -15.68 -38.80 42.98
N PRO A 513 -16.66 -39.48 43.63
CA PRO A 513 -16.37 -40.49 44.63
C PRO A 513 -15.72 -41.72 44.00
N VAL A 514 -14.65 -42.21 44.62
CA VAL A 514 -13.91 -43.41 44.21
C VAL A 514 -14.78 -44.65 44.47
N ALA A 515 -15.14 -45.38 43.41
CA ALA A 515 -15.64 -46.74 43.50
C ALA A 515 -14.48 -47.74 43.35
N PRO A 516 -14.52 -48.93 43.99
CA PRO A 516 -13.36 -49.81 44.12
C PRO A 516 -12.97 -50.44 42.78
N GLN A 517 -11.67 -50.47 42.49
CA GLN A 517 -11.09 -51.29 41.43
C GLN A 517 -11.41 -52.77 41.69
N ALA A 518 -12.02 -53.41 40.69
CA ALA A 518 -12.07 -54.87 40.57
C ALA A 518 -11.00 -55.33 39.56
N ASP A 519 -10.49 -56.53 39.84
CA ASP A 519 -9.25 -57.11 39.34
C ASP A 519 -9.08 -57.24 37.82
N ALA A 520 -7.80 -57.28 37.44
CA ALA A 520 -7.28 -57.52 36.11
C ALA A 520 -7.77 -58.84 35.49
N SER A 521 -8.18 -58.79 34.23
CA SER A 521 -8.28 -59.97 33.36
C SER A 521 -7.73 -59.65 31.96
N ALA A 522 -6.71 -60.42 31.58
CA ALA A 522 -6.21 -60.71 30.23
C ALA A 522 -6.02 -59.53 29.23
N ALA A 523 -4.77 -59.22 28.90
CA ALA A 523 -4.43 -58.35 27.79
C ALA A 523 -5.02 -58.88 26.46
N ALA A 524 -5.93 -58.11 25.85
CA ALA A 524 -6.47 -58.42 24.54
C ALA A 524 -5.36 -58.34 23.47
N GLN A 525 -5.25 -59.38 22.64
CA GLN A 525 -4.28 -59.43 21.54
C GLN A 525 -4.90 -58.83 20.28
N ALA A 526 -4.37 -57.71 19.79
CA ALA A 526 -4.78 -57.14 18.51
C ALA A 526 -4.29 -58.02 17.34
N VAL A 527 -5.15 -58.25 16.35
CA VAL A 527 -4.82 -58.98 15.12
C VAL A 527 -4.64 -57.97 13.98
N PRO A 528 -3.41 -57.57 13.61
CA PRO A 528 -3.18 -56.61 12.55
C PRO A 528 -3.40 -57.24 11.15
N ALA A 529 -3.79 -56.42 10.18
CA ALA A 529 -3.79 -56.84 8.78
C ALA A 529 -2.35 -57.06 8.28
N ALA A 530 -2.08 -58.22 7.67
CA ALA A 530 -0.74 -58.56 7.19
C ALA A 530 -0.31 -57.74 5.93
N LEU A 531 -1.28 -57.20 5.19
CA LEU A 531 -1.11 -56.45 3.95
C LEU A 531 -2.15 -55.32 3.90
N ALA A 532 -1.82 -54.22 3.21
CA ALA A 532 -2.79 -53.16 2.94
C ALA A 532 -3.82 -53.62 1.88
N GLY A 533 -5.11 -53.54 2.20
CA GLY A 533 -6.20 -53.97 1.32
C GLY A 533 -7.56 -53.47 1.81
N THR A 534 -8.61 -53.70 1.01
CA THR A 534 -9.99 -53.32 1.32
C THR A 534 -10.70 -54.48 2.01
N VAL A 535 -11.43 -54.21 3.10
CA VAL A 535 -12.28 -55.24 3.73
C VAL A 535 -13.46 -55.57 2.83
N VAL A 536 -13.52 -56.81 2.32
CA VAL A 536 -14.63 -57.31 1.50
C VAL A 536 -15.75 -57.82 2.39
N LYS A 537 -15.39 -58.53 3.47
CA LYS A 537 -16.38 -59.19 4.33
C LYS A 537 -15.85 -59.37 5.75
N VAL A 538 -16.68 -59.07 6.74
CA VAL A 538 -16.44 -59.40 8.16
C VAL A 538 -17.22 -60.68 8.47
N LEU A 539 -16.57 -61.69 9.03
CA LEU A 539 -17.14 -63.03 9.25
C LEU A 539 -17.49 -63.31 10.72
N VAL A 540 -17.13 -62.42 11.63
CA VAL A 540 -17.31 -62.57 13.08
C VAL A 540 -17.92 -61.32 13.72
N GLN A 541 -18.48 -61.47 14.92
CA GLN A 541 -19.02 -60.37 15.73
C GLN A 541 -18.32 -60.29 17.09
N ALA A 542 -18.36 -59.12 17.73
CA ALA A 542 -17.87 -58.95 19.11
C ALA A 542 -18.61 -59.91 20.07
N GLY A 543 -17.88 -60.55 20.98
CA GLY A 543 -18.38 -61.58 21.89
C GLY A 543 -18.43 -63.01 21.32
N GLN A 544 -18.10 -63.20 20.03
CA GLN A 544 -18.09 -64.53 19.42
C GLN A 544 -16.82 -65.32 19.80
N THR A 545 -16.97 -66.57 20.22
CA THR A 545 -15.84 -67.50 20.41
C THR A 545 -15.33 -67.98 19.06
N VAL A 546 -14.01 -67.90 18.85
CA VAL A 546 -13.33 -68.32 17.64
C VAL A 546 -12.21 -69.30 17.97
N SER A 547 -11.94 -70.21 17.04
CA SER A 547 -10.82 -71.17 17.13
C SER A 547 -9.63 -70.72 16.31
N ARG A 548 -8.42 -71.13 16.71
CA ARG A 548 -7.17 -70.86 15.99
C ARG A 548 -7.28 -71.28 14.52
N GLY A 549 -6.97 -70.35 13.62
CA GLY A 549 -7.06 -70.52 12.17
C GLY A 549 -8.43 -70.19 11.56
N GLN A 550 -9.46 -69.92 12.38
CA GLN A 550 -10.77 -69.51 11.87
C GLN A 550 -10.70 -68.13 11.18
N PRO A 551 -11.24 -67.99 9.95
CA PRO A 551 -11.29 -66.69 9.26
C PRO A 551 -12.14 -65.67 10.01
N LEU A 552 -11.60 -64.47 10.21
CA LEU A 552 -12.23 -63.35 10.91
C LEU A 552 -12.73 -62.29 9.92
N VAL A 553 -11.88 -61.90 8.97
CA VAL A 553 -12.14 -60.85 7.97
C VAL A 553 -11.49 -61.25 6.65
N VAL A 554 -12.17 -60.97 5.53
CA VAL A 554 -11.65 -61.16 4.16
C VAL A 554 -11.19 -59.81 3.63
N LEU A 555 -9.94 -59.74 3.17
CA LEU A 555 -9.33 -58.55 2.55
C LEU A 555 -9.14 -58.78 1.04
N GLU A 556 -9.38 -57.76 0.23
CA GLU A 556 -8.97 -57.71 -1.17
C GLU A 556 -7.75 -56.80 -1.33
N ALA A 557 -6.68 -57.34 -1.90
CA ALA A 557 -5.54 -56.57 -2.36
C ALA A 557 -5.09 -57.08 -3.73
N MET A 558 -4.85 -56.17 -4.68
CA MET A 558 -4.38 -56.51 -6.04
C MET A 558 -5.25 -57.59 -6.75
N LYS A 559 -6.59 -57.50 -6.62
CA LYS A 559 -7.60 -58.45 -7.16
C LYS A 559 -7.56 -59.86 -6.58
N MET A 560 -6.88 -60.07 -5.47
CA MET A 560 -6.79 -61.34 -4.76
C MET A 560 -7.44 -61.20 -3.39
N GLU A 561 -8.34 -62.12 -3.04
CA GLU A 561 -8.94 -62.20 -1.70
C GLU A 561 -8.01 -62.98 -0.76
N THR A 562 -7.77 -62.45 0.44
CA THR A 562 -6.93 -63.07 1.48
C THR A 562 -7.66 -63.01 2.82
N ASP A 563 -7.75 -64.16 3.49
CA ASP A 563 -8.39 -64.27 4.79
C ASP A 563 -7.42 -63.90 5.93
N ILE A 564 -7.88 -63.04 6.85
CA ILE A 564 -7.22 -62.81 8.15
C ILE A 564 -7.84 -63.79 9.15
N SER A 565 -7.04 -64.72 9.66
CA SER A 565 -7.49 -65.77 10.58
C SER A 565 -7.05 -65.53 12.04
N ALA A 566 -7.79 -66.11 12.99
CA ALA A 566 -7.49 -66.03 14.41
C ALA A 566 -6.14 -66.69 14.77
N PRO A 567 -5.21 -66.00 15.46
CA PRO A 567 -3.90 -66.57 15.80
C PRO A 567 -3.97 -67.63 16.93
N ALA A 568 -5.01 -67.61 17.75
CA ALA A 568 -5.27 -68.52 18.86
C ALA A 568 -6.78 -68.69 19.09
N ASP A 569 -7.16 -69.67 19.91
CA ASP A 569 -8.54 -69.80 20.41
C ASP A 569 -8.84 -68.61 21.35
N GLY A 570 -10.02 -68.01 21.23
CA GLY A 570 -10.38 -66.84 22.05
C GLY A 570 -11.79 -66.32 21.79
N VAL A 571 -12.14 -65.21 22.43
CA VAL A 571 -13.40 -64.48 22.22
C VAL A 571 -13.07 -63.13 21.58
N ILE A 572 -13.78 -62.76 20.52
CA ILE A 572 -13.60 -61.46 19.86
C ILE A 572 -14.00 -60.35 20.82
N GLY A 573 -13.07 -59.46 21.19
CA GLY A 573 -13.37 -58.33 22.07
C GLY A 573 -14.18 -57.24 21.37
N GLU A 574 -13.64 -56.69 20.29
CA GLU A 574 -14.28 -55.67 19.45
C GLU A 574 -13.89 -55.83 17.98
N VAL A 575 -14.73 -55.37 17.05
CA VAL A 575 -14.45 -55.37 15.61
C VAL A 575 -14.37 -53.93 15.11
N LEU A 576 -13.16 -53.44 14.83
CA LEU A 576 -12.87 -52.03 14.54
C LEU A 576 -13.29 -51.55 13.12
N VAL A 577 -13.95 -52.40 12.32
CA VAL A 577 -14.29 -52.11 10.91
C VAL A 577 -15.59 -51.31 10.76
N GLU A 578 -16.45 -51.23 11.78
CA GLU A 578 -17.72 -50.46 11.76
C GLU A 578 -17.54 -48.93 11.83
N LEU A 579 -16.30 -48.45 11.95
CA LEU A 579 -15.96 -47.03 12.07
C LEU A 579 -16.45 -46.19 10.86
N LEU A 580 -16.56 -46.79 9.67
CA LEU A 580 -17.03 -46.08 8.46
C LEU A 580 -18.52 -45.73 8.50
N THR A 581 -19.36 -46.58 9.08
CA THR A 581 -20.80 -46.31 9.24
C THR A 581 -21.04 -45.25 10.30
N GLN A 582 -20.25 -45.27 11.38
CA GLN A 582 -20.26 -44.21 12.39
C GLN A 582 -19.76 -42.87 11.80
N LEU A 583 -18.72 -42.89 10.97
CA LEU A 583 -18.22 -41.71 10.25
C LEU A 583 -19.29 -41.12 9.31
N TRP A 584 -20.06 -41.97 8.62
CA TRP A 584 -21.16 -41.52 7.76
C TRP A 584 -22.26 -40.83 8.56
N HIS A 585 -22.73 -41.42 9.66
CA HIS A 585 -23.75 -40.80 10.51
C HIS A 585 -23.25 -39.55 11.26
N ALA A 586 -21.95 -39.47 11.56
CA ALA A 586 -21.29 -38.29 12.12
C ALA A 586 -21.00 -37.20 11.07
N SER A 587 -21.11 -37.50 9.77
CA SER A 587 -20.78 -36.54 8.73
C SER A 587 -21.82 -35.42 8.62
N GLY A 588 -21.34 -34.19 8.38
CA GLY A 588 -22.21 -33.05 8.13
C GLY A 588 -23.11 -33.22 6.89
N ILE A 589 -22.76 -34.10 5.96
CA ILE A 589 -23.57 -34.44 4.78
C ILE A 589 -24.83 -35.22 5.20
N TYR A 590 -24.71 -36.14 6.16
CA TYR A 590 -25.85 -36.93 6.65
C TYR A 590 -26.77 -36.11 7.56
N GLN A 591 -26.21 -35.19 8.35
CA GLN A 591 -26.94 -34.41 9.35
C GLN A 591 -27.59 -33.12 8.80
N ILE A 592 -27.42 -32.81 7.51
CA ILE A 592 -27.87 -31.54 6.95
C ILE A 592 -29.39 -31.47 6.80
N SER A 593 -29.98 -30.39 7.31
CA SER A 593 -31.40 -30.10 7.13
C SER A 593 -31.68 -29.34 5.81
N PRO A 594 -32.89 -29.44 5.24
CA PRO A 594 -33.26 -28.68 4.04
C PRO A 594 -33.11 -27.15 4.21
N GLY A 595 -33.39 -26.61 5.39
CA GLY A 595 -33.22 -25.19 5.68
C GLY A 595 -31.76 -24.74 5.63
N GLN A 596 -30.85 -25.55 6.17
CA GLN A 596 -29.40 -25.28 6.11
C GLN A 596 -28.87 -25.31 4.68
N LEU A 597 -29.37 -26.20 3.81
CA LEU A 597 -29.02 -26.21 2.38
C LEU A 597 -29.42 -24.89 1.69
N VAL A 598 -30.61 -24.37 1.98
CA VAL A 598 -31.06 -23.07 1.44
C VAL A 598 -30.16 -21.94 1.92
N MET A 599 -29.82 -21.91 3.21
CA MET A 599 -28.93 -20.89 3.76
C MET A 599 -27.51 -20.98 3.22
N ILE A 600 -26.95 -22.18 3.02
CA ILE A 600 -25.66 -22.36 2.35
C ILE A 600 -25.73 -21.79 0.93
N GLY A 601 -26.81 -22.03 0.20
CA GLY A 601 -27.05 -21.42 -1.11
C GLY A 601 -27.05 -19.88 -1.07
N ILE A 602 -27.73 -19.29 -0.08
CA ILE A 602 -27.74 -17.84 0.13
C ILE A 602 -26.33 -17.32 0.47
N CYS A 603 -25.59 -18.01 1.35
CA CYS A 603 -24.22 -17.62 1.72
C CYS A 603 -23.28 -17.70 0.51
N LEU A 604 -23.39 -18.73 -0.32
CA LEU A 604 -22.64 -18.86 -1.58
C LEU A 604 -23.02 -17.76 -2.57
N LEU A 605 -24.29 -17.34 -2.63
CA LEU A 605 -24.70 -16.19 -3.44
C LEU A 605 -24.06 -14.89 -2.94
N LEU A 606 -24.02 -14.65 -1.63
CA LEU A 606 -23.34 -13.48 -1.05
C LEU A 606 -21.84 -13.49 -1.41
N LEU A 607 -21.17 -14.65 -1.27
CA LEU A 607 -19.77 -14.83 -1.68
C LEU A 607 -19.57 -14.60 -3.19
N TYR A 608 -20.49 -15.07 -4.03
CA TYR A 608 -20.46 -14.84 -5.47
C TYR A 608 -20.59 -13.34 -5.82
N LEU A 609 -21.54 -12.63 -5.21
CA LEU A 609 -21.70 -11.19 -5.40
C LEU A 609 -20.44 -10.43 -4.95
N ALA A 610 -19.82 -10.88 -3.86
CA ALA A 610 -18.57 -10.29 -3.36
C ALA A 610 -17.39 -10.52 -4.31
N ILE A 611 -17.15 -11.77 -4.73
CA ILE A 611 -15.95 -12.16 -5.47
C ILE A 611 -16.09 -11.87 -6.97
N ALA A 612 -17.21 -12.29 -7.58
CA ALA A 612 -17.40 -12.19 -9.03
C ALA A 612 -17.96 -10.83 -9.46
N LYS A 613 -18.80 -10.21 -8.64
CA LYS A 613 -19.40 -8.88 -8.94
C LYS A 613 -18.71 -7.72 -8.22
N LYS A 614 -17.78 -7.98 -7.30
CA LYS A 614 -17.03 -6.98 -6.52
C LYS A 614 -17.95 -6.04 -5.72
N PHE A 615 -19.12 -6.51 -5.29
CA PHE A 615 -20.05 -5.72 -4.46
C PHE A 615 -19.64 -5.82 -3.00
N GLU A 616 -19.30 -4.67 -2.38
CA GLU A 616 -18.86 -4.56 -0.97
C GLU A 616 -18.05 -5.78 -0.48
N PRO A 617 -16.92 -6.11 -1.14
CA PRO A 617 -16.25 -7.40 -0.93
C PRO A 617 -15.75 -7.57 0.51
N LEU A 618 -15.36 -6.50 1.18
CA LEU A 618 -14.88 -6.53 2.57
C LEU A 618 -15.95 -7.07 3.54
N LEU A 619 -17.22 -6.77 3.27
CA LEU A 619 -18.36 -7.14 4.11
C LEU A 619 -19.03 -8.42 3.63
N LEU A 620 -19.31 -8.54 2.33
CA LEU A 620 -20.03 -9.71 1.80
C LEU A 620 -19.20 -11.01 1.90
N VAL A 621 -17.86 -10.93 1.79
CA VAL A 621 -16.99 -12.10 1.98
C VAL A 621 -17.07 -12.58 3.43
N THR A 622 -16.94 -11.69 4.40
CA THR A 622 -16.88 -12.02 5.82
C THR A 622 -18.24 -12.48 6.34
N ILE A 623 -19.33 -11.83 5.94
CA ILE A 623 -20.70 -12.23 6.27
C ILE A 623 -21.06 -13.57 5.61
N GLY A 624 -20.80 -13.71 4.30
CA GLY A 624 -21.10 -14.94 3.57
C GLY A 624 -20.33 -16.14 4.12
N PHE A 625 -19.06 -15.95 4.49
CA PHE A 625 -18.26 -17.01 5.10
C PHE A 625 -18.70 -17.35 6.53
N GLY A 626 -19.00 -16.36 7.37
CA GLY A 626 -19.54 -16.57 8.71
C GLY A 626 -20.88 -17.31 8.69
N GLY A 627 -21.75 -16.96 7.74
CA GLY A 627 -23.02 -17.66 7.52
C GLY A 627 -22.83 -19.09 7.01
N LEU A 628 -21.86 -19.32 6.12
CA LEU A 628 -21.52 -20.67 5.66
C LEU A 628 -21.10 -21.56 6.85
N LEU A 629 -20.16 -21.09 7.67
CA LEU A 629 -19.68 -21.83 8.85
C LEU A 629 -20.81 -22.14 9.84
N SER A 630 -21.82 -21.28 9.94
CA SER A 630 -22.91 -21.43 10.90
C SER A 630 -24.03 -22.36 10.44
N ASN A 631 -24.02 -22.77 9.17
CA ASN A 631 -25.02 -23.68 8.61
C ASN A 631 -24.43 -25.06 8.26
N ILE A 632 -23.15 -25.30 8.48
CA ILE A 632 -22.53 -26.63 8.34
C ILE A 632 -22.85 -27.44 9.62
N PRO A 633 -23.55 -28.59 9.52
CA PRO A 633 -23.87 -29.40 10.69
C PRO A 633 -22.61 -29.93 11.40
N GLY A 634 -22.62 -29.93 12.74
CA GLY A 634 -21.51 -30.42 13.57
C GLY A 634 -20.39 -29.40 13.80
N VAL A 635 -20.51 -28.18 13.29
CA VAL A 635 -19.55 -27.08 13.52
C VAL A 635 -20.13 -26.12 14.56
N ASP A 636 -19.88 -26.37 15.84
CA ASP A 636 -20.34 -25.53 16.97
C ASP A 636 -19.51 -24.24 17.13
N ILE A 637 -19.12 -23.60 16.03
CA ILE A 637 -18.31 -22.36 16.07
C ILE A 637 -19.17 -21.11 16.33
N ALA A 638 -20.48 -21.20 16.07
CA ALA A 638 -21.43 -20.10 16.17
C ALA A 638 -22.37 -20.18 17.39
N THR A 639 -22.22 -21.22 18.21
CA THR A 639 -23.04 -21.55 19.38
C THR A 639 -22.15 -21.84 20.60
N GLY A 640 -22.70 -21.78 21.82
CA GLY A 640 -21.97 -22.11 23.05
C GLY A 640 -20.66 -21.34 23.21
N ASP A 641 -19.56 -22.05 23.47
CA ASP A 641 -18.22 -21.47 23.61
C ASP A 641 -17.48 -21.27 22.26
N GLY A 642 -18.21 -21.39 21.13
CA GLY A 642 -17.66 -21.22 19.79
C GLY A 642 -17.13 -19.81 19.53
N LEU A 643 -16.04 -19.71 18.76
CA LEU A 643 -15.34 -18.43 18.50
C LEU A 643 -16.26 -17.34 17.95
N LEU A 644 -17.13 -17.65 16.99
CA LEU A 644 -18.04 -16.65 16.40
C LEU A 644 -19.10 -16.20 17.40
N HIS A 645 -19.52 -17.09 18.30
CA HIS A 645 -20.41 -16.72 19.40
C HIS A 645 -19.71 -15.74 20.37
N LEU A 646 -18.48 -16.03 20.78
CA LEU A 646 -17.70 -15.14 21.66
C LEU A 646 -17.44 -13.77 21.00
N VAL A 647 -17.10 -13.75 19.71
CA VAL A 647 -16.92 -12.49 18.97
C VAL A 647 -18.23 -11.72 18.87
N TYR A 648 -19.37 -12.40 18.69
CA TYR A 648 -20.69 -11.77 18.72
C TYR A 648 -20.99 -11.13 20.09
N LEU A 649 -20.82 -11.87 21.18
CA LEU A 649 -21.05 -11.38 22.54
C LEU A 649 -20.19 -10.14 22.83
N VAL A 650 -18.88 -10.24 22.56
CA VAL A 650 -17.94 -9.16 22.90
C VAL A 650 -18.05 -7.97 21.96
N GLY A 651 -18.21 -8.19 20.66
CA GLY A 651 -18.12 -7.13 19.66
C GLY A 651 -19.46 -6.47 19.32
N ILE A 652 -20.53 -7.26 19.24
CA ILE A 652 -21.83 -6.82 18.74
C ILE A 652 -22.78 -6.52 19.90
N GLU A 653 -22.93 -7.45 20.85
CA GLU A 653 -23.89 -7.29 21.95
C GLU A 653 -23.49 -6.15 22.91
N THR A 654 -22.20 -5.95 23.16
CA THR A 654 -21.71 -4.79 23.92
C THR A 654 -21.81 -3.46 23.16
N GLY A 655 -22.00 -3.48 21.84
CA GLY A 655 -21.97 -2.30 20.97
C GLY A 655 -20.58 -1.76 20.64
N VAL A 656 -19.49 -2.45 21.02
CA VAL A 656 -18.11 -1.97 20.79
C VAL A 656 -17.73 -1.87 19.31
N PHE A 657 -18.07 -2.86 18.48
CA PHE A 657 -17.71 -2.84 17.05
C PHE A 657 -18.36 -1.69 16.29
N PRO A 658 -19.67 -1.40 16.43
CA PRO A 658 -20.28 -0.21 15.83
C PRO A 658 -19.55 1.08 16.19
N LEU A 659 -19.18 1.27 17.45
CA LEU A 659 -18.49 2.46 17.94
C LEU A 659 -17.09 2.63 17.30
N ILE A 660 -16.33 1.54 17.20
CA ILE A 660 -15.00 1.57 16.56
C ILE A 660 -15.13 1.80 15.05
N ILE A 661 -16.14 1.23 14.40
CA ILE A 661 -16.39 1.51 12.98
C ILE A 661 -16.74 2.98 12.77
N PHE A 662 -17.60 3.57 13.61
CA PHE A 662 -17.92 5.00 13.53
C PHE A 662 -16.68 5.87 13.68
N MET A 663 -15.73 5.49 14.54
CA MET A 663 -14.42 6.13 14.63
C MET A 663 -13.62 6.02 13.32
N GLY A 664 -13.56 4.84 12.72
CA GLY A 664 -12.92 4.62 11.42
C GLY A 664 -13.57 5.43 10.30
N VAL A 665 -14.89 5.43 10.20
CA VAL A 665 -15.65 6.21 9.20
C VAL A 665 -15.42 7.71 9.41
N GLY A 666 -15.39 8.18 10.66
CA GLY A 666 -15.03 9.57 10.99
C GLY A 666 -13.65 9.96 10.45
N ALA A 667 -12.64 9.10 10.67
CA ALA A 667 -11.27 9.31 10.18
C ALA A 667 -11.16 9.25 8.65
N MET A 668 -12.05 8.54 7.96
CA MET A 668 -12.10 8.53 6.49
C MET A 668 -12.84 9.74 5.91
N THR A 669 -13.76 10.34 6.66
CA THR A 669 -14.68 11.35 6.14
C THR A 669 -14.04 12.74 6.10
N ASP A 670 -14.21 13.49 5.01
CA ASP A 670 -13.91 14.93 4.96
C ASP A 670 -15.21 15.71 5.16
N PHE A 671 -15.25 16.54 6.21
CA PHE A 671 -16.41 17.41 6.47
C PHE A 671 -16.37 18.71 5.67
N GLY A 672 -15.26 18.99 4.97
CA GLY A 672 -15.09 20.16 4.11
C GLY A 672 -16.27 20.41 3.18
N PRO A 673 -16.77 19.42 2.43
CA PRO A 673 -17.92 19.65 1.55
C PRO A 673 -19.22 20.05 2.26
N LEU A 674 -19.50 19.46 3.42
CA LEU A 674 -20.66 19.80 4.24
C LEU A 674 -20.52 21.23 4.80
N LEU A 675 -19.33 21.58 5.30
CA LEU A 675 -19.00 22.89 5.84
C LEU A 675 -19.02 23.99 4.77
N ALA A 676 -18.56 23.66 3.55
CA ALA A 676 -18.53 24.58 2.43
C ALA A 676 -19.94 24.98 1.98
N ASN A 677 -20.88 24.03 2.01
CA ASN A 677 -22.30 24.28 1.72
C ASN A 677 -23.24 23.64 2.76
N PRO A 678 -23.45 24.30 3.91
CA PRO A 678 -24.26 23.75 4.99
C PRO A 678 -25.73 23.50 4.61
N LYS A 679 -26.26 24.13 3.55
CA LYS A 679 -27.63 23.87 3.06
C LYS A 679 -27.83 22.40 2.66
N THR A 680 -26.76 21.69 2.33
CA THR A 680 -26.81 20.26 2.02
C THR A 680 -27.24 19.39 3.22
N LEU A 681 -27.23 19.91 4.46
CA LEU A 681 -27.82 19.26 5.63
C LEU A 681 -29.29 18.87 5.42
N PHE A 682 -30.07 19.70 4.71
CA PHE A 682 -31.48 19.40 4.43
C PHE A 682 -31.66 18.17 3.53
N LEU A 683 -30.68 17.87 2.67
CA LEU A 683 -30.71 16.69 1.81
C LEU A 683 -30.45 15.41 2.60
N GLY A 684 -29.47 15.45 3.52
CA GLY A 684 -29.23 14.35 4.47
C GLY A 684 -30.42 14.13 5.41
N ALA A 685 -31.04 15.21 5.89
CA ALA A 685 -32.24 15.15 6.72
C ALA A 685 -33.45 14.55 5.97
N ALA A 686 -33.65 14.92 4.70
CA ALA A 686 -34.73 14.37 3.88
C ALA A 686 -34.59 12.86 3.69
N ALA A 687 -33.38 12.33 3.51
CA ALA A 687 -33.19 10.89 3.39
C ALA A 687 -33.64 10.10 4.64
N GLN A 688 -33.69 10.74 5.82
CA GLN A 688 -34.17 10.11 7.06
C GLN A 688 -35.67 9.84 7.07
N PHE A 689 -36.45 10.35 6.09
CA PHE A 689 -37.83 9.89 5.88
C PHE A 689 -37.90 8.37 5.67
N GLY A 690 -36.83 7.75 5.15
CA GLY A 690 -36.71 6.28 5.08
C GLY A 690 -36.82 5.62 6.45
N ILE A 691 -36.16 6.17 7.48
CA ILE A 691 -36.21 5.63 8.86
C ILE A 691 -37.64 5.66 9.40
N PHE A 692 -38.31 6.81 9.28
CA PHE A 692 -39.66 6.98 9.79
C PHE A 692 -40.70 6.19 8.97
N ALA A 693 -40.54 6.09 7.65
CA ALA A 693 -41.39 5.26 6.80
C ALA A 693 -41.30 3.78 7.19
N THR A 694 -40.10 3.31 7.53
CA THR A 694 -39.88 1.96 8.04
C THR A 694 -40.58 1.74 9.38
N LEU A 695 -40.39 2.65 10.33
CA LEU A 695 -41.02 2.60 11.65
C LEU A 695 -42.56 2.55 11.54
N LEU A 696 -43.14 3.48 10.77
CA LEU A 696 -44.58 3.54 10.56
C LEU A 696 -45.09 2.33 9.78
N GLY A 697 -44.30 1.82 8.83
CA GLY A 697 -44.62 0.59 8.11
C GLY A 697 -44.67 -0.63 9.02
N ALA A 698 -43.70 -0.78 9.94
CA ALA A 698 -43.70 -1.86 10.92
C ALA A 698 -44.91 -1.79 11.85
N LEU A 699 -45.21 -0.60 12.41
CA LEU A 699 -46.41 -0.38 13.23
C LEU A 699 -47.71 -0.59 12.44
N GLY A 700 -47.71 -0.20 11.16
CA GLY A 700 -48.83 -0.43 10.24
C GLY A 700 -49.12 -1.91 10.03
N LEU A 701 -48.08 -2.73 9.81
CA LEU A 701 -48.21 -4.19 9.69
C LEU A 701 -48.81 -4.82 10.95
N THR A 702 -48.48 -4.28 12.13
CA THR A 702 -49.07 -4.68 13.42
C THR A 702 -50.53 -4.28 13.52
N SER A 703 -50.88 -3.04 13.16
CA SER A 703 -52.26 -2.57 13.17
C SER A 703 -53.17 -3.33 12.19
N LEU A 704 -52.62 -3.81 11.08
CA LEU A 704 -53.32 -4.60 10.05
C LEU A 704 -53.39 -6.10 10.37
N GLY A 705 -52.78 -6.55 11.49
CA GLY A 705 -52.76 -7.95 11.90
C GLY A 705 -51.94 -8.86 11.00
N ILE A 706 -51.03 -8.30 10.19
CA ILE A 706 -50.16 -9.08 9.28
C ILE A 706 -48.94 -9.59 10.06
N MET A 707 -48.29 -8.72 10.84
CA MET A 707 -47.10 -9.04 11.63
C MET A 707 -47.07 -8.23 12.92
N ASP A 708 -46.87 -8.88 14.06
CA ASP A 708 -46.88 -8.22 15.37
C ASP A 708 -45.47 -7.74 15.76
N PHE A 709 -45.28 -6.43 15.83
CA PHE A 709 -44.04 -5.77 16.24
C PHE A 709 -44.35 -4.82 17.39
N SER A 710 -43.66 -4.98 18.51
CA SER A 710 -43.67 -4.01 19.60
C SER A 710 -43.08 -2.67 19.14
N LEU A 711 -43.35 -1.59 19.88
CA LEU A 711 -42.76 -0.28 19.57
C LEU A 711 -41.22 -0.31 19.57
N ARG A 712 -40.60 -1.13 20.44
CA ARG A 712 -39.14 -1.33 20.49
C ARG A 712 -38.62 -2.03 19.25
N GLU A 713 -39.29 -3.09 18.81
CA GLU A 713 -38.94 -3.79 17.58
C GLU A 713 -39.15 -2.91 16.35
N ALA A 714 -40.27 -2.20 16.28
CA ALA A 714 -40.55 -1.26 15.19
C ALA A 714 -39.53 -0.12 15.14
N ALA A 715 -39.07 0.39 16.29
CA ALA A 715 -37.99 1.38 16.38
C ALA A 715 -36.64 0.83 15.92
N ALA A 716 -36.29 -0.40 16.30
CA ALA A 716 -35.07 -1.07 15.85
C ALA A 716 -35.09 -1.36 14.34
N ILE A 717 -36.21 -1.89 13.83
CA ILE A 717 -36.44 -2.12 12.40
C ILE A 717 -36.39 -0.79 11.64
N GLY A 718 -36.96 0.27 12.22
CA GLY A 718 -36.99 1.63 11.69
C GLY A 718 -35.64 2.12 11.16
N ILE A 719 -34.57 1.87 11.92
CA ILE A 719 -33.22 2.36 11.59
C ILE A 719 -32.65 1.76 10.30
N ILE A 720 -33.15 0.60 9.84
CA ILE A 720 -32.75 0.02 8.55
C ILE A 720 -32.97 1.03 7.41
N GLY A 721 -34.00 1.87 7.51
CA GLY A 721 -34.31 2.91 6.52
C GLY A 721 -33.21 3.96 6.34
N GLY A 722 -32.27 4.08 7.27
CA GLY A 722 -31.08 4.93 7.14
C GLY A 722 -29.97 4.32 6.29
N ALA A 723 -30.01 3.00 6.05
CA ALA A 723 -28.96 2.21 5.38
C ALA A 723 -27.55 2.40 5.99
N ASP A 724 -27.51 2.48 7.31
CA ASP A 724 -26.30 2.59 8.12
C ASP A 724 -26.14 1.31 8.96
N GLY A 725 -25.26 0.42 8.53
CA GLY A 725 -25.03 -0.87 9.19
C GLY A 725 -24.62 -0.73 10.66
N PRO A 726 -23.58 0.05 11.00
CA PRO A 726 -23.16 0.27 12.38
C PRO A 726 -24.28 0.85 13.26
N THR A 727 -25.02 1.85 12.78
CA THR A 727 -26.14 2.43 13.56
C THR A 727 -27.27 1.43 13.76
N ALA A 728 -27.61 0.63 12.74
CA ALA A 728 -28.63 -0.40 12.84
C ALA A 728 -28.27 -1.48 13.87
N ILE A 729 -27.01 -1.92 13.91
CA ILE A 729 -26.53 -2.87 14.91
C ILE A 729 -26.61 -2.28 16.31
N TYR A 730 -26.16 -1.03 16.49
CA TYR A 730 -26.16 -0.37 17.79
C TYR A 730 -27.59 -0.23 18.36
N VAL A 731 -28.54 0.23 17.54
CA VAL A 731 -29.94 0.40 17.98
C VAL A 731 -30.64 -0.94 18.18
N ALA A 732 -30.42 -1.92 17.30
CA ALA A 732 -31.00 -3.24 17.48
C ALA A 732 -30.46 -3.93 18.75
N GLY A 733 -29.17 -3.79 19.04
CA GLY A 733 -28.59 -4.27 20.30
C GLY A 733 -29.20 -3.60 21.54
N ALA A 734 -29.58 -2.32 21.45
CA ALA A 734 -30.20 -1.62 22.56
C ALA A 734 -31.71 -1.93 22.73
N LEU A 735 -32.45 -2.08 21.63
CA LEU A 735 -33.93 -2.14 21.65
C LEU A 735 -34.52 -3.51 21.38
N ALA A 736 -33.91 -4.33 20.51
CA ALA A 736 -34.42 -5.64 20.09
C ALA A 736 -33.28 -6.63 19.74
N PRO A 737 -32.52 -7.13 20.74
CA PRO A 737 -31.35 -7.99 20.51
C PRO A 737 -31.68 -9.29 19.73
N HIS A 738 -32.88 -9.83 19.92
CA HIS A 738 -33.34 -11.03 19.22
C HIS A 738 -33.57 -10.82 17.72
N LEU A 739 -33.83 -9.57 17.29
CA LEU A 739 -33.94 -9.20 15.86
C LEU A 739 -32.62 -8.68 15.28
N LEU A 740 -31.57 -8.55 16.08
CA LEU A 740 -30.31 -7.95 15.67
C LEU A 740 -29.74 -8.63 14.42
N GLY A 741 -29.73 -9.96 14.38
CA GLY A 741 -29.23 -10.70 13.21
C GLY A 741 -29.95 -10.32 11.91
N ALA A 742 -31.29 -10.30 11.94
CA ALA A 742 -32.12 -9.91 10.80
C ALA A 742 -31.89 -8.45 10.39
N ILE A 743 -31.85 -7.54 11.36
CA ILE A 743 -31.66 -6.10 11.14
C ILE A 743 -30.25 -5.81 10.59
N ALA A 744 -29.22 -6.44 11.15
CA ALA A 744 -27.83 -6.28 10.73
C ALA A 744 -27.64 -6.76 9.29
N VAL A 745 -28.15 -7.96 8.97
CA VAL A 745 -28.08 -8.50 7.62
C VAL A 745 -28.84 -7.60 6.64
N ALA A 746 -30.04 -7.13 7.00
CA ALA A 746 -30.81 -6.21 6.18
C ALA A 746 -30.02 -4.91 5.89
N ALA A 747 -29.52 -4.25 6.93
CA ALA A 747 -28.81 -2.98 6.80
C ALA A 747 -27.56 -3.10 5.93
N TYR A 748 -26.71 -4.12 6.15
CA TYR A 748 -25.49 -4.32 5.36
C TYR A 748 -25.77 -4.84 3.95
N SER A 749 -26.79 -5.67 3.75
CA SER A 749 -27.18 -6.12 2.42
C SER A 749 -27.66 -4.95 1.57
N TYR A 750 -28.46 -4.03 2.13
CA TYR A 750 -28.90 -2.85 1.38
C TYR A 750 -27.77 -1.86 1.12
N MET A 751 -26.84 -1.68 2.06
CA MET A 751 -25.64 -0.90 1.82
C MET A 751 -24.82 -1.45 0.63
N ALA A 752 -24.70 -2.78 0.51
CA ALA A 752 -24.04 -3.42 -0.64
C ALA A 752 -24.82 -3.31 -1.95
N LEU A 753 -26.14 -3.16 -1.87
CA LEU A 753 -27.03 -3.04 -3.03
C LEU A 753 -27.31 -1.59 -3.45
N VAL A 754 -26.72 -0.58 -2.80
CA VAL A 754 -26.83 0.85 -3.17
C VAL A 754 -26.57 1.07 -4.68
N PRO A 755 -25.53 0.48 -5.32
CA PRO A 755 -25.28 0.66 -6.76
C PRO A 755 -26.36 0.06 -7.68
N ILE A 756 -27.23 -0.80 -7.15
CA ILE A 756 -28.32 -1.43 -7.88
C ILE A 756 -29.64 -0.70 -7.61
N ILE A 757 -29.92 -0.38 -6.34
CA ILE A 757 -31.23 0.16 -5.93
C ILE A 757 -31.35 1.65 -6.27
N GLN A 758 -30.29 2.45 -6.10
CA GLN A 758 -30.42 3.90 -6.30
C GLN A 758 -30.56 4.32 -7.77
N PRO A 759 -29.77 3.80 -8.74
CA PRO A 759 -29.82 4.32 -10.11
C PRO A 759 -31.21 4.26 -10.78
N PRO A 760 -32.01 3.19 -10.64
CA PRO A 760 -33.38 3.17 -11.15
C PRO A 760 -34.25 4.29 -10.57
N ILE A 761 -34.14 4.57 -9.27
CA ILE A 761 -34.91 5.60 -8.57
C ILE A 761 -34.46 6.99 -9.04
N MET A 762 -33.15 7.22 -9.12
CA MET A 762 -32.59 8.47 -9.64
C MET A 762 -33.10 8.76 -11.05
N ARG A 763 -33.04 7.77 -11.95
CA ARG A 763 -33.50 7.92 -13.35
C ARG A 763 -35.01 8.09 -13.46
N ALA A 764 -35.79 7.45 -12.59
CA ALA A 764 -37.25 7.60 -12.59
C ALA A 764 -37.69 8.99 -12.09
N LEU A 765 -36.97 9.55 -11.11
CA LEU A 765 -37.33 10.81 -10.48
C LEU A 765 -36.66 12.03 -11.09
N THR A 766 -35.68 11.88 -11.98
CA THR A 766 -34.96 12.99 -12.63
C THR A 766 -35.03 12.92 -14.15
N THR A 767 -35.06 14.08 -14.79
CA THR A 767 -34.97 14.21 -16.26
C THR A 767 -33.50 14.24 -16.71
N GLN A 768 -33.24 14.07 -18.01
CA GLN A 768 -31.88 14.20 -18.55
C GLN A 768 -31.30 15.60 -18.27
N ALA A 769 -32.06 16.66 -18.56
CA ALA A 769 -31.64 18.04 -18.33
C ALA A 769 -31.32 18.34 -16.86
N GLU A 770 -32.06 17.77 -15.91
CA GLU A 770 -31.77 17.92 -14.47
C GLU A 770 -30.47 17.21 -14.06
N ARG A 771 -30.15 16.07 -14.68
CA ARG A 771 -28.93 15.31 -14.38
C ARG A 771 -27.67 15.97 -14.95
N GLU A 772 -27.82 16.75 -16.02
CA GLU A 772 -26.74 17.51 -16.66
C GLU A 772 -26.41 18.82 -15.94
N ILE A 773 -27.19 19.25 -14.93
CA ILE A 773 -26.93 20.46 -14.16
C ILE A 773 -25.54 20.38 -13.52
N GLU A 774 -24.65 21.28 -13.93
CA GLU A 774 -23.31 21.44 -13.36
C GLU A 774 -23.38 22.19 -12.03
N MET A 775 -22.57 21.73 -11.07
CA MET A 775 -22.47 22.36 -9.76
C MET A 775 -21.26 23.28 -9.69
N THR A 776 -21.43 24.43 -9.04
CA THR A 776 -20.37 25.42 -8.88
C THR A 776 -19.37 24.98 -7.82
N GLN A 777 -18.10 25.35 -8.01
CA GLN A 777 -17.03 24.99 -7.08
C GLN A 777 -17.33 25.47 -5.66
N LEU A 778 -17.11 24.58 -4.68
CA LEU A 778 -17.31 24.87 -3.26
C LEU A 778 -16.27 25.88 -2.76
N ARG A 779 -16.65 26.69 -1.76
CA ARG A 779 -15.69 27.55 -1.05
C ARG A 779 -14.63 26.69 -0.37
N GLU A 780 -13.42 27.21 -0.24
CA GLU A 780 -12.42 26.59 0.62
C GLU A 780 -12.84 26.72 2.09
N VAL A 781 -12.62 25.65 2.84
CA VAL A 781 -12.92 25.57 4.27
C VAL A 781 -11.60 25.58 5.01
N SER A 782 -11.44 26.53 5.93
CA SER A 782 -10.21 26.67 6.70
C SER A 782 -9.96 25.46 7.61
N GLN A 783 -8.69 25.17 7.91
CA GLN A 783 -8.35 24.07 8.82
C GLN A 783 -8.98 24.25 10.21
N LEU A 784 -9.11 25.49 10.67
CA LEU A 784 -9.77 25.82 11.93
C LEU A 784 -11.25 25.39 11.91
N GLU A 785 -11.99 25.68 10.84
CA GLU A 785 -13.37 25.23 10.69
C GLU A 785 -13.49 23.70 10.72
N LYS A 786 -12.57 23.00 10.06
CA LYS A 786 -12.53 21.53 10.04
C LYS A 786 -12.24 20.92 11.41
N ILE A 787 -11.40 21.55 12.23
CA ILE A 787 -11.09 21.09 13.60
C ILE A 787 -12.21 21.43 14.58
N VAL A 788 -12.78 22.63 14.48
CA VAL A 788 -13.79 23.13 15.43
C VAL A 788 -15.13 22.41 15.24
N PHE A 789 -15.51 22.09 14.00
CA PHE A 789 -16.80 21.45 13.71
C PHE A 789 -17.03 20.11 14.43
N PRO A 790 -16.14 19.08 14.39
CA PRO A 790 -16.37 17.83 15.11
C PRO A 790 -16.50 18.04 16.61
N LEU A 791 -15.75 18.98 17.20
CA LEU A 791 -15.86 19.33 18.62
C LEU A 791 -17.20 19.98 18.95
N LEU A 792 -17.66 20.93 18.13
CA LEU A 792 -18.97 21.56 18.27
C LEU A 792 -20.11 20.55 18.08
N LEU A 793 -19.99 19.66 17.10
CA LEU A 793 -20.96 18.59 16.86
C LEU A 793 -21.09 17.69 18.08
N LEU A 794 -19.96 17.24 18.64
CA LEU A 794 -19.94 16.44 19.87
C LEU A 794 -20.59 17.19 21.05
N LEU A 795 -20.21 18.45 21.28
CA LEU A 795 -20.77 19.26 22.36
C LEU A 795 -22.29 19.43 22.21
N LEU A 796 -22.75 19.77 21.01
CA LEU A 796 -24.17 19.98 20.71
C LEU A 796 -24.97 18.69 20.93
N VAL A 797 -24.48 17.56 20.42
CA VAL A 797 -25.14 16.26 20.57
C VAL A 797 -25.14 15.82 22.03
N ALA A 798 -24.00 15.91 22.73
CA ALA A 798 -23.90 15.50 24.12
C ALA A 798 -24.82 16.32 25.04
N LEU A 799 -25.06 17.60 24.74
CA LEU A 799 -25.94 18.46 25.54
C LEU A 799 -27.43 18.34 25.16
N LEU A 800 -27.76 18.17 23.88
CA LEU A 800 -29.15 18.14 23.41
C LEU A 800 -29.74 16.72 23.37
N LEU A 801 -28.93 15.72 23.02
CA LEU A 801 -29.35 14.33 22.86
C LEU A 801 -28.24 13.35 23.31
N PRO A 802 -28.02 13.20 24.62
CA PRO A 802 -26.95 12.35 25.17
C PRO A 802 -26.97 10.90 24.66
N SER A 803 -28.15 10.36 24.32
CA SER A 803 -28.30 9.01 23.78
C SER A 803 -27.65 8.81 22.39
N ALA A 804 -27.43 9.88 21.62
CA ALA A 804 -26.70 9.83 20.34
C ALA A 804 -25.18 10.07 20.50
N ALA A 805 -24.74 10.52 21.69
CA ALA A 805 -23.36 10.92 21.94
C ALA A 805 -22.32 9.79 21.74
N PRO A 806 -22.59 8.51 22.06
CA PRO A 806 -21.61 7.44 21.82
C PRO A 806 -21.24 7.30 20.34
N LEU A 807 -22.23 7.23 19.44
CA LEU A 807 -21.99 7.08 18.00
C LEU A 807 -21.34 8.33 17.41
N LEU A 808 -21.93 9.51 17.65
CA LEU A 808 -21.43 10.76 17.08
C LEU A 808 -20.14 11.24 17.74
N GLY A 809 -19.86 10.85 18.98
CA GLY A 809 -18.61 11.13 19.65
C GLY A 809 -17.46 10.34 19.07
N MET A 810 -17.65 9.05 18.80
CA MET A 810 -16.62 8.25 18.10
C MET A 810 -16.42 8.74 16.67
N PHE A 811 -17.50 9.11 15.97
CA PHE A 811 -17.43 9.73 14.64
C PHE A 811 -16.61 11.03 14.65
N ALA A 812 -16.92 11.94 15.56
CA ALA A 812 -16.24 13.22 15.72
C ALA A 812 -14.77 13.02 16.15
N PHE A 813 -14.49 12.05 17.02
CA PHE A 813 -13.13 11.73 17.44
C PHE A 813 -12.27 11.20 16.29
N GLY A 814 -12.83 10.29 15.48
CA GLY A 814 -12.21 9.82 14.25
C GLY A 814 -11.84 10.98 13.31
N ASN A 815 -12.81 11.87 13.05
CA ASN A 815 -12.59 13.02 12.18
C ASN A 815 -11.57 14.01 12.76
N LEU A 816 -11.60 14.24 14.07
CA LEU A 816 -10.62 15.11 14.74
C LEU A 816 -9.19 14.56 14.61
N MET A 817 -8.99 13.25 14.73
CA MET A 817 -7.66 12.63 14.51
C MET A 817 -7.11 12.94 13.11
N LYS A 818 -7.97 12.94 12.09
CA LYS A 818 -7.62 13.32 10.73
C LYS A 818 -7.32 14.82 10.60
N GLU A 819 -8.24 15.67 11.07
CA GLU A 819 -8.18 17.11 10.79
C GLU A 819 -7.21 17.88 11.71
N CYS A 820 -6.79 17.32 12.84
CA CYS A 820 -5.84 17.99 13.73
C CYS A 820 -4.37 17.99 13.24
N GLY A 821 -4.01 17.08 12.32
CA GLY A 821 -2.68 17.04 11.68
C GLY A 821 -1.50 16.74 12.60
N VAL A 822 -1.74 16.30 13.84
CA VAL A 822 -0.69 15.99 14.84
C VAL A 822 -0.61 14.51 15.22
N VAL A 823 -1.56 13.69 14.76
CA VAL A 823 -1.64 12.25 15.08
C VAL A 823 -1.84 11.39 13.83
N ASP A 824 -1.11 11.68 12.75
CA ASP A 824 -1.26 10.99 11.46
C ASP A 824 -1.20 9.47 11.58
N ARG A 825 -0.30 8.92 12.42
CA ARG A 825 -0.22 7.47 12.67
C ARG A 825 -1.51 6.89 13.27
N LEU A 826 -2.17 7.63 14.16
CA LEU A 826 -3.44 7.20 14.76
C LEU A 826 -4.58 7.30 13.73
N SER A 827 -4.61 8.38 12.95
CA SER A 827 -5.58 8.56 11.87
C SER A 827 -5.44 7.45 10.83
N GLU A 828 -4.21 7.17 10.37
CA GLU A 828 -3.91 6.13 9.39
C GLU A 828 -4.23 4.73 9.89
N THR A 829 -3.91 4.43 11.16
CA THR A 829 -4.28 3.16 11.78
C THR A 829 -5.79 3.02 11.87
N THR A 830 -6.50 4.08 12.25
CA THR A 830 -7.95 4.10 12.45
C THR A 830 -8.71 3.95 11.13
N GLN A 831 -8.29 4.66 10.08
CA GLN A 831 -8.92 4.64 8.76
C GLN A 831 -8.62 3.35 7.96
N ASN A 832 -7.55 2.61 8.30
CA ASN A 832 -7.13 1.41 7.59
C ASN A 832 -7.15 0.17 8.50
N ALA A 833 -6.06 -0.07 9.25
CA ALA A 833 -5.83 -1.34 9.94
C ALA A 833 -6.93 -1.66 10.96
N LEU A 834 -7.30 -0.71 11.81
CA LEU A 834 -8.27 -0.92 12.89
C LEU A 834 -9.68 -1.18 12.34
N ILE A 835 -10.18 -0.32 11.45
CA ILE A 835 -11.51 -0.51 10.86
C ILE A 835 -11.57 -1.83 10.07
N ASN A 836 -10.51 -2.23 9.36
CA ASN A 836 -10.47 -3.50 8.63
C ASN A 836 -10.48 -4.71 9.57
N VAL A 837 -9.69 -4.69 10.65
CA VAL A 837 -9.69 -5.75 11.67
C VAL A 837 -11.08 -5.89 12.30
N VAL A 838 -11.70 -4.78 12.69
CA VAL A 838 -13.06 -4.81 13.25
C VAL A 838 -14.08 -5.27 12.21
N THR A 839 -13.95 -4.88 10.95
CA THR A 839 -14.84 -5.31 9.86
C THR A 839 -14.79 -6.82 9.64
N ILE A 840 -13.61 -7.45 9.75
CA ILE A 840 -13.47 -8.91 9.65
C ILE A 840 -14.28 -9.61 10.73
N PHE A 841 -14.05 -9.24 11.99
CA PHE A 841 -14.72 -9.86 13.12
C PHE A 841 -16.21 -9.55 13.17
N LEU A 842 -16.60 -8.32 12.83
CA LEU A 842 -17.99 -7.92 12.72
C LEU A 842 -18.70 -8.75 11.65
N GLY A 843 -18.16 -8.84 10.44
CA GLY A 843 -18.78 -9.57 9.34
C GLY A 843 -18.96 -11.04 9.66
N LEU A 844 -17.94 -11.69 10.23
CA LEU A 844 -18.02 -13.09 10.67
C LEU A 844 -19.09 -13.30 11.76
N ALA A 845 -19.18 -12.40 12.74
CA ALA A 845 -20.15 -12.49 13.83
C ALA A 845 -21.59 -12.14 13.39
N VAL A 846 -21.77 -11.21 12.46
CA VAL A 846 -23.08 -10.95 11.83
C VAL A 846 -23.48 -12.16 10.97
N GLY A 847 -22.55 -12.70 10.19
CA GLY A 847 -22.75 -13.94 9.44
C GLY A 847 -23.18 -15.10 10.33
N SER A 848 -22.71 -15.14 11.58
CA SER A 848 -23.09 -16.21 12.51
C SER A 848 -24.55 -16.23 12.91
N LYS A 849 -25.30 -15.15 12.64
CA LYS A 849 -26.75 -15.06 12.84
C LYS A 849 -27.57 -15.45 11.60
N LEU A 850 -26.93 -15.86 10.50
CA LEU A 850 -27.58 -16.41 9.31
C LEU A 850 -27.95 -17.90 9.49
N GLN A 851 -28.28 -18.35 10.70
CA GLN A 851 -28.74 -19.72 10.94
C GLN A 851 -30.14 -19.93 10.35
N ALA A 852 -30.37 -21.06 9.70
CA ALA A 852 -31.59 -21.31 8.92
C ALA A 852 -32.89 -21.20 9.72
N ASP A 853 -32.90 -21.66 10.97
CA ASP A 853 -34.03 -21.63 11.89
C ASP A 853 -34.40 -20.21 12.36
N VAL A 854 -33.43 -19.30 12.42
CA VAL A 854 -33.64 -17.90 12.80
C VAL A 854 -33.94 -17.03 11.58
N PHE A 855 -33.20 -17.24 10.48
CA PHE A 855 -33.21 -16.36 9.32
C PHE A 855 -34.38 -16.61 8.37
N LEU A 856 -34.78 -17.86 8.14
CA LEU A 856 -35.87 -18.22 7.22
C LEU A 856 -37.26 -18.15 7.86
N THR A 857 -37.48 -17.14 8.70
CA THR A 857 -38.76 -16.87 9.36
C THR A 857 -39.54 -15.78 8.63
N ALA A 858 -40.87 -15.83 8.66
CA ALA A 858 -41.72 -14.82 8.01
C ALA A 858 -41.45 -13.40 8.55
N SER A 859 -41.15 -13.28 9.85
CA SER A 859 -40.68 -12.05 10.51
C SER A 859 -39.45 -11.45 9.84
N THR A 860 -38.39 -12.24 9.69
CA THR A 860 -37.13 -11.80 9.10
C THR A 860 -37.28 -11.41 7.63
N LEU A 861 -38.02 -12.20 6.84
CA LEU A 861 -38.30 -11.88 5.44
C LEU A 861 -39.13 -10.59 5.29
N GLY A 862 -40.09 -10.35 6.19
CA GLY A 862 -40.85 -9.11 6.23
C GLY A 862 -39.99 -7.89 6.56
N ILE A 863 -39.07 -8.01 7.52
CA ILE A 863 -38.09 -6.96 7.87
C ILE A 863 -37.22 -6.62 6.67
N LEU A 864 -36.74 -7.63 5.95
CA LEU A 864 -35.97 -7.43 4.73
C LEU A 864 -36.80 -6.63 3.71
N LEU A 865 -38.00 -7.10 3.32
CA LEU A 865 -38.82 -6.41 2.34
C LEU A 865 -39.10 -4.94 2.74
N LEU A 866 -39.44 -4.71 4.01
CA LEU A 866 -39.71 -3.37 4.54
C LEU A 866 -38.49 -2.45 4.42
N GLY A 867 -37.30 -2.96 4.77
CA GLY A 867 -36.06 -2.21 4.66
C GLY A 867 -35.71 -1.82 3.21
N MET A 868 -35.96 -2.72 2.25
CA MET A 868 -35.74 -2.42 0.83
C MET A 868 -36.65 -1.30 0.32
N VAL A 869 -37.94 -1.34 0.67
CA VAL A 869 -38.90 -0.30 0.31
C VAL A 869 -38.48 1.03 0.94
N ALA A 870 -38.13 1.02 2.22
CA ALA A 870 -37.73 2.22 2.94
C ALA A 870 -36.45 2.86 2.41
N PHE A 871 -35.44 2.08 2.05
CA PHE A 871 -34.25 2.60 1.39
C PHE A 871 -34.60 3.30 0.07
N GLY A 872 -35.56 2.75 -0.68
CA GLY A 872 -36.10 3.39 -1.86
C GLY A 872 -36.78 4.73 -1.56
N VAL A 873 -37.59 4.78 -0.50
CA VAL A 873 -38.24 6.02 -0.01
C VAL A 873 -37.21 7.06 0.45
N GLY A 874 -36.16 6.66 1.16
CA GLY A 874 -35.07 7.55 1.59
C GLY A 874 -34.32 8.15 0.40
N THR A 875 -33.98 7.31 -0.60
CA THR A 875 -33.36 7.78 -1.85
C THR A 875 -34.29 8.74 -2.61
N ALA A 876 -35.57 8.39 -2.74
CA ALA A 876 -36.56 9.21 -3.44
C ALA A 876 -36.80 10.57 -2.76
N SER A 877 -36.98 10.58 -1.45
CA SER A 877 -37.20 11.80 -0.66
C SER A 877 -35.99 12.75 -0.73
N GLY A 878 -34.77 12.22 -0.70
CA GLY A 878 -33.55 13.01 -0.93
C GLY A 878 -33.53 13.68 -2.31
N VAL A 879 -33.80 12.94 -3.38
CA VAL A 879 -33.86 13.48 -4.76
C VAL A 879 -34.96 14.54 -4.90
N LEU A 880 -36.16 14.27 -4.36
CA LEU A 880 -37.28 15.22 -4.40
C LEU A 880 -36.98 16.49 -3.61
N MET A 881 -36.30 16.39 -2.47
CA MET A 881 -35.83 17.55 -1.71
C MET A 881 -34.80 18.36 -2.51
N ALA A 882 -33.86 17.70 -3.18
CA ALA A 882 -32.89 18.39 -4.04
C ALA A 882 -33.57 19.11 -5.22
N LYS A 883 -34.64 18.55 -5.79
CA LYS A 883 -35.48 19.24 -6.78
C LYS A 883 -36.16 20.48 -6.21
N LEU A 884 -36.75 20.36 -5.01
CA LEU A 884 -37.39 21.49 -4.34
C LEU A 884 -36.37 22.59 -4.05
N MET A 885 -35.20 22.23 -3.52
CA MET A 885 -34.10 23.15 -3.28
C MET A 885 -33.60 23.81 -4.57
N ASN A 886 -33.49 23.07 -5.67
CA ASN A 886 -33.12 23.64 -6.97
C ASN A 886 -34.13 24.70 -7.45
N ARG A 887 -35.43 24.48 -7.24
CA ARG A 887 -36.48 25.46 -7.59
C ARG A 887 -36.48 26.72 -6.72
N LEU A 888 -36.03 26.61 -5.47
CA LEU A 888 -36.02 27.71 -4.50
C LEU A 888 -34.66 28.43 -4.41
N SER A 889 -33.63 27.90 -5.06
CA SER A 889 -32.26 28.40 -5.00
C SER A 889 -31.93 29.26 -6.22
N SER A 890 -31.18 30.34 -6.00
CA SER A 890 -30.62 31.16 -7.09
C SER A 890 -29.44 30.49 -7.78
N THR A 891 -28.79 29.53 -7.12
CA THR A 891 -27.72 28.70 -7.69
C THR A 891 -28.27 27.33 -8.07
N PRO A 892 -28.01 26.81 -9.29
CA PRO A 892 -28.45 25.49 -9.70
C PRO A 892 -27.93 24.38 -8.75
N ILE A 893 -28.80 23.43 -8.42
CA ILE A 893 -28.50 22.26 -7.60
C ILE A 893 -28.88 21.02 -8.41
N ASN A 894 -27.91 20.14 -8.64
CA ASN A 894 -28.18 18.89 -9.32
C ASN A 894 -29.00 17.96 -8.41
N PRO A 895 -30.22 17.53 -8.81
CA PRO A 895 -31.06 16.69 -7.97
C PRO A 895 -30.46 15.34 -7.57
N LEU A 896 -29.48 14.84 -8.32
CA LEU A 896 -28.81 13.57 -8.01
C LEU A 896 -28.10 13.59 -6.66
N ILE A 897 -27.56 14.73 -6.22
CA ILE A 897 -26.87 14.82 -4.92
C ILE A 897 -27.81 14.56 -3.74
N GLY A 898 -29.12 14.71 -3.93
CA GLY A 898 -30.12 14.33 -2.95
C GLY A 898 -30.13 12.84 -2.64
N ALA A 899 -29.86 11.98 -3.62
CA ALA A 899 -29.77 10.53 -3.41
C ALA A 899 -28.57 10.13 -2.53
N ALA A 900 -27.54 10.97 -2.45
CA ALA A 900 -26.41 10.77 -1.55
C ALA A 900 -26.77 11.04 -0.09
N GLY A 901 -27.96 11.58 0.22
CA GLY A 901 -28.39 11.85 1.59
C GLY A 901 -28.56 10.60 2.47
N VAL A 902 -28.68 9.41 1.87
CA VAL A 902 -28.71 8.15 2.63
C VAL A 902 -27.36 7.89 3.30
N SER A 903 -27.35 7.24 4.47
CA SER A 903 -26.18 7.17 5.35
C SER A 903 -25.10 6.16 4.91
N ALA A 904 -25.11 5.72 3.65
CA ALA A 904 -24.13 4.79 3.09
C ALA A 904 -22.86 5.53 2.60
N VAL A 905 -22.00 5.97 3.53
CA VAL A 905 -20.74 6.67 3.23
C VAL A 905 -19.61 5.70 2.85
N PRO A 906 -18.80 5.96 1.80
CA PRO A 906 -18.96 7.00 0.76
C PRO A 906 -19.74 6.50 -0.48
N MET A 907 -20.35 5.31 -0.40
CA MET A 907 -20.90 4.61 -1.56
C MET A 907 -22.02 5.38 -2.27
N ALA A 908 -22.98 5.96 -1.54
CA ALA A 908 -24.09 6.69 -2.15
C ALA A 908 -23.57 7.91 -2.96
N SER A 909 -22.57 8.62 -2.44
CA SER A 909 -21.89 9.71 -3.15
C SER A 909 -21.19 9.24 -4.43
N ARG A 910 -20.56 8.06 -4.41
CA ARG A 910 -19.92 7.45 -5.59
C ARG A 910 -20.93 7.05 -6.65
N VAL A 911 -22.08 6.49 -6.25
CA VAL A 911 -23.16 6.12 -7.18
C VAL A 911 -23.77 7.37 -7.82
N VAL A 912 -24.00 8.42 -7.04
CA VAL A 912 -24.43 9.74 -7.56
C VAL A 912 -23.43 10.27 -8.59
N ASN A 913 -22.13 10.25 -8.28
CA ASN A 913 -21.10 10.70 -9.22
C ASN A 913 -21.10 9.85 -10.50
N LYS A 914 -21.24 8.53 -10.39
CA LYS A 914 -21.32 7.63 -11.55
C LYS A 914 -22.52 7.97 -12.44
N VAL A 915 -23.71 8.10 -11.86
CA VAL A 915 -24.94 8.44 -12.62
C VAL A 915 -24.87 9.86 -13.19
N GLY A 916 -24.18 10.78 -12.50
CA GLY A 916 -23.88 12.13 -13.01
C GLY A 916 -22.97 12.09 -14.23
N LEU A 917 -21.87 11.34 -14.17
CA LEU A 917 -20.93 11.16 -15.28
C LEU A 917 -21.54 10.41 -16.48
N GLU A 918 -22.48 9.50 -16.25
CA GLU A 918 -23.27 8.85 -17.31
C GLU A 918 -24.15 9.88 -18.07
N ALA A 919 -24.60 10.95 -17.42
CA ALA A 919 -25.40 11.99 -18.03
C ALA A 919 -24.55 13.10 -18.66
N ASN A 920 -23.51 13.57 -17.95
CA ASN A 920 -22.54 14.54 -18.43
C ASN A 920 -21.12 14.11 -17.97
N PRO A 921 -20.25 13.63 -18.87
CA PRO A 921 -18.89 13.18 -18.53
C PRO A 921 -17.96 14.25 -17.94
N GLN A 922 -18.34 15.54 -18.02
CA GLN A 922 -17.58 16.65 -17.45
C GLN A 922 -18.11 17.06 -16.06
N ASN A 923 -19.23 16.50 -15.60
CA ASN A 923 -19.89 16.89 -14.35
C ASN A 923 -19.49 16.00 -13.17
N PHE A 924 -18.51 16.45 -12.37
CA PHE A 924 -18.02 15.73 -11.20
C PHE A 924 -18.82 16.08 -9.94
N LEU A 925 -19.83 15.27 -9.63
CA LEU A 925 -20.72 15.51 -8.49
C LEU A 925 -20.19 14.98 -7.15
N LEU A 926 -19.10 14.20 -7.14
CA LEU A 926 -18.63 13.50 -5.93
C LEU A 926 -18.48 14.43 -4.73
N MET A 927 -17.74 15.54 -4.87
CA MET A 927 -17.49 16.46 -3.76
C MET A 927 -18.78 17.13 -3.28
N HIS A 928 -19.74 17.41 -4.16
CA HIS A 928 -21.03 17.97 -3.78
C HIS A 928 -21.96 16.94 -3.13
N ALA A 929 -21.85 15.68 -3.51
CA ALA A 929 -22.61 14.56 -2.98
C ALA A 929 -22.11 14.12 -1.58
N MET A 930 -20.83 14.32 -1.29
CA MET A 930 -20.26 14.01 0.03
C MET A 930 -20.94 14.80 1.16
N GLY A 931 -21.26 16.08 0.96
CA GLY A 931 -21.95 16.90 1.98
C GLY A 931 -23.26 16.26 2.48
N PRO A 932 -24.25 16.03 1.61
CA PRO A 932 -25.47 15.28 1.92
C PRO A 932 -25.22 13.93 2.59
N ASN A 933 -24.20 13.19 2.14
CA ASN A 933 -23.90 11.85 2.65
C ASN A 933 -23.38 11.86 4.09
N VAL A 934 -22.52 12.82 4.44
CA VAL A 934 -22.09 13.06 5.83
C VAL A 934 -23.28 13.49 6.68
N ALA A 935 -24.11 14.41 6.16
CA ALA A 935 -25.32 14.84 6.85
C ALA A 935 -26.28 13.67 7.11
N GLY A 936 -26.35 12.71 6.19
CA GLY A 936 -27.08 11.46 6.33
C GLY A 936 -26.64 10.67 7.56
N VAL A 937 -25.35 10.38 7.69
CA VAL A 937 -24.78 9.64 8.85
C VAL A 937 -25.05 10.37 10.17
N ILE A 938 -24.92 11.69 10.18
CA ILE A 938 -25.27 12.49 11.36
C ILE A 938 -26.77 12.35 11.66
N GLY A 939 -27.62 12.46 10.65
CA GLY A 939 -29.06 12.33 10.76
C GLY A 939 -29.52 10.96 11.28
N SER A 940 -28.94 9.87 10.76
CA SER A 940 -29.27 8.51 11.21
C SER A 940 -28.83 8.25 12.65
N ALA A 941 -27.66 8.76 13.06
CA ALA A 941 -27.19 8.63 14.43
C ALA A 941 -28.03 9.47 15.43
N VAL A 942 -28.49 10.66 15.04
CA VAL A 942 -29.44 11.45 15.84
C VAL A 942 -30.79 10.73 15.93
N ALA A 943 -31.32 10.23 14.80
CA ALA A 943 -32.56 9.46 14.78
C ALA A 943 -32.45 8.22 15.68
N ALA A 944 -31.33 7.51 15.65
CA ALA A 944 -31.01 6.40 16.54
C ALA A 944 -31.06 6.79 18.03
N GLY A 945 -30.43 7.90 18.40
CA GLY A 945 -30.49 8.41 19.78
C GLY A 945 -31.91 8.76 20.23
N ILE A 946 -32.73 9.32 19.33
CA ILE A 946 -34.16 9.61 19.57
C ILE A 946 -34.93 8.29 19.75
N MET A 947 -34.75 7.31 18.87
CA MET A 947 -35.41 6.01 18.97
C MET A 947 -35.07 5.30 20.28
N ILE A 948 -33.78 5.28 20.67
CA ILE A 948 -33.35 4.71 21.94
C ILE A 948 -34.02 5.44 23.10
N LEU A 949 -34.03 6.77 23.09
CA LEU A 949 -34.62 7.57 24.18
C LEU A 949 -36.11 7.29 24.35
N PHE A 950 -36.89 7.32 23.26
CA PHE A 950 -38.34 7.22 23.33
C PHE A 950 -38.87 5.78 23.40
N ALA A 951 -38.20 4.81 22.76
CA ALA A 951 -38.63 3.41 22.82
C ALA A 951 -38.12 2.67 24.06
N SER A 952 -37.08 3.18 24.73
CA SER A 952 -36.62 2.64 26.02
C SER A 952 -37.39 3.18 27.22
N ALA A 953 -38.19 4.23 27.04
CA ALA A 953 -39.07 4.74 28.10
C ALA A 953 -40.06 3.64 28.53
N PRO A 954 -40.29 3.47 29.85
CA PRO A 954 -41.10 2.38 30.39
C PRO A 954 -42.58 2.43 30.00
#